data_AF-A0A7Y6QMA7-F1
#
_entry.id   AF-A0A7Y6QMA7-F1
#
_cell.length_a   1.000
_cell.length_b   1.000
_cell.length_c   1.000
_cell.angle_alpha   90.00
_cell.angle_beta   90.00
_cell.angle_gamma   90.00
#
_symmetry.space_group_name_H-M   'P 1'
#
loop_
_entity.id
_entity.type
_entity.pdbx_description
1 polymer ?
#
loop_
_entity_poly.entity_id
_entity_poly.type
_entity_poly.pdbx_seq_one_letter_code
_entity_poly.pdbx_strand_id
1 'polypeptide(L)'
;MDPSARPQFYDGQYIGADDLAAIGDYAAARLREHLLAGHTWGIGAGLEIVEQQNPDGSVDAWVQAGYGHDGYGRAMTVRAPVPVTLAPLQGLPSGAWYVWLAYHETGQRAAREAYGVCEGLEIYLRVMEQCELRIGGNLPADQRIGGIAFGGATRPDPRLARRVFDPAGPFLPDGSVPDQGAPPVGAKSPWLLPLGLVGWDAASGRLRPLSAPERMGARLLRRYAGAVAESLLAPDGLLRLRSRLAPADGAPDSAVDKISALNALTMADLRVEAGRVLPNDLVWIEGHLRTYGDARLFGGRLELRAADGSEPLGPFSIGRAGADPGQQHLDIALGNSAGAGQQNRLLVGPADGPGGALQAVLTVQANGRVGVGTGSPQLTLDIKGDFGRDDGPAAVHLKQSRIGDAGDGKLVVKAGSSSIVLGEADHHVGINTSKPSGAFALEIKGGLGVTGTPAALSLLGSEVRDDGDGVLRIRSGGGTVAFDGGDRIGIGTDAPAPDLALDVHGGIGCSSGPAFVRLRGSVLSDGNDGILRIRSGGASVAFDGGDRVGIGTAAPAATLDVAGDAQFSGDAQFGGDVTVNGNLYSSGPFWPPSDARMKERIAPIEDALGALLKLRGVHYVWRPQFHKDARPQVGMLADEVEAVFPQWVQAGPDGYKRMSAQGFEGLAVEAIRELDRRLAQSEALAARVEALEQRIRQLEAAAPAKTARKTKPRST
;
A
#
# COMPACT_ATOMS: atom_id res chain seq x y z
N MET A 1 48.51 69.59 5.19
CA MET A 1 48.78 68.16 4.93
C MET A 1 47.50 67.40 5.15
N ASP A 2 47.28 66.30 4.42
CA ASP A 2 46.20 65.38 4.74
C ASP A 2 46.49 64.75 6.13
N PRO A 3 45.69 65.01 7.17
CA PRO A 3 45.94 64.50 8.52
C PRO A 3 45.85 62.97 8.58
N SER A 4 45.35 62.30 7.54
CA SER A 4 45.33 60.84 7.42
C SER A 4 46.61 60.26 6.81
N ALA A 5 47.52 61.09 6.27
CA ALA A 5 48.75 60.65 5.66
C ALA A 5 49.79 60.23 6.72
N ARG A 6 50.27 58.99 6.63
CA ARG A 6 51.28 58.46 7.57
C ARG A 6 52.63 59.16 7.35
N PRO A 7 53.21 59.80 8.38
CA PRO A 7 54.58 60.31 8.30
C PRO A 7 55.57 59.16 8.05
N GLN A 8 56.50 59.34 7.11
CA GLN A 8 57.61 58.41 6.87
C GLN A 8 58.92 59.09 7.26
N PHE A 9 59.77 58.34 7.97
CA PHE A 9 61.07 58.82 8.44
C PHE A 9 62.19 57.94 7.90
N TYR A 10 63.37 58.53 7.69
CA TYR A 10 64.59 57.81 7.32
C TYR A 10 65.68 58.00 8.37
N ASP A 11 66.68 57.12 8.36
CA ASP A 11 67.74 57.12 9.36
C ASP A 11 68.59 58.40 9.29
N GLY A 12 68.88 59.01 10.44
CA GLY A 12 69.59 60.28 10.55
C GLY A 12 68.77 61.55 10.24
N GLN A 13 67.46 61.43 9.95
CA GLN A 13 66.60 62.60 9.69
C GLN A 13 66.45 63.49 10.94
N TYR A 14 66.53 64.81 10.75
CA TYR A 14 66.13 65.79 11.76
C TYR A 14 64.60 65.85 11.87
N ILE A 15 64.05 65.58 13.07
CA ILE A 15 62.61 65.64 13.34
C ILE A 15 62.28 67.01 13.93
N GLY A 16 61.51 67.81 13.18
CA GLY A 16 61.05 69.12 13.60
C GLY A 16 59.73 69.10 14.37
N ALA A 17 59.27 70.27 14.81
CA ALA A 17 57.97 70.42 15.47
C ALA A 17 56.81 70.01 14.53
N ASP A 18 56.90 70.31 13.24
CA ASP A 18 55.88 69.95 12.24
C ASP A 18 55.77 68.44 12.03
N ASP A 19 56.89 67.71 12.09
CA ASP A 19 56.90 66.24 12.02
C ASP A 19 56.24 65.62 13.24
N LEU A 20 56.48 66.18 14.43
CA LEU A 20 55.85 65.73 15.68
C LEU A 20 54.34 66.01 15.68
N ALA A 21 53.93 67.16 15.15
CA ALA A 21 52.52 67.49 14.93
C ALA A 21 51.87 66.50 13.94
N ALA A 22 52.53 66.20 12.82
CA ALA A 22 52.05 65.25 11.84
C ALA A 22 51.90 63.82 12.40
N ILE A 23 52.80 63.38 13.29
CA ILE A 23 52.65 62.10 14.01
C ILE A 23 51.40 62.11 14.91
N GLY A 24 51.22 63.17 15.68
CA GLY A 24 50.07 63.33 16.57
C GLY A 24 48.74 63.35 15.81
N ASP A 25 48.67 64.15 14.75
CA ASP A 25 47.50 64.27 13.88
C ASP A 25 47.14 62.94 13.23
N TYR A 26 48.15 62.21 12.70
CA TYR A 26 47.95 60.89 12.12
C TYR A 26 47.42 59.88 13.15
N ALA A 27 48.00 59.84 14.35
CA ALA A 27 47.56 58.93 15.40
C ALA A 27 46.12 59.23 15.84
N ALA A 28 45.78 60.51 16.04
CA ALA A 28 44.43 60.94 16.39
C ALA A 28 43.42 60.67 15.27
N ALA A 29 43.81 60.87 14.01
CA ALA A 29 42.97 60.57 12.85
C ALA A 29 42.67 59.07 12.75
N ARG A 30 43.69 58.20 12.87
CA ARG A 30 43.49 56.75 12.78
C ARG A 30 42.64 56.17 13.91
N LEU A 31 42.79 56.69 15.13
CA LEU A 31 41.93 56.29 16.24
C LEU A 31 40.47 56.70 16.00
N ARG A 32 40.23 57.93 15.54
CA ARG A 32 38.89 58.42 15.21
C ARG A 32 38.24 57.61 14.09
N GLU A 33 38.97 57.34 13.01
CA GLU A 33 38.51 56.49 11.91
C GLU A 33 38.11 55.09 12.41
N HIS A 34 38.95 54.47 13.24
CA HIS A 34 38.63 53.16 13.82
C HIS A 34 37.33 53.19 14.64
N LEU A 35 37.18 54.19 15.52
CA LEU A 35 36.01 54.33 16.38
C LEU A 35 34.74 54.65 15.57
N LEU A 36 34.81 55.49 14.54
CA LEU A 36 33.64 55.90 13.76
C LEU A 36 33.22 54.90 12.67
N ALA A 37 34.17 54.13 12.12
CA ALA A 37 33.89 53.17 11.05
C ALA A 37 33.37 51.83 11.59
N GLY A 38 33.95 51.34 12.69
CA GLY A 38 33.62 50.02 13.27
C GLY A 38 32.51 50.06 14.33
N HIS A 39 32.25 51.24 14.90
CA HIS A 39 31.33 51.41 16.03
C HIS A 39 30.36 52.57 15.80
N THR A 40 29.25 52.52 16.52
CA THR A 40 28.42 53.72 16.70
C THR A 40 28.86 54.42 17.98
N TRP A 41 28.68 55.74 18.06
CA TRP A 41 29.02 56.49 19.28
C TRP A 41 28.18 56.05 20.48
N GLY A 42 28.77 56.15 21.67
CA GLY A 42 28.13 55.75 22.91
C GLY A 42 29.11 55.24 23.96
N ILE A 43 28.55 54.64 25.01
CA ILE A 43 29.28 53.96 26.09
C ILE A 43 29.82 52.64 25.54
N GLY A 44 31.13 52.43 25.61
CA GLY A 44 31.75 51.15 25.28
C GLY A 44 31.68 50.16 26.45
N ALA A 45 31.96 50.64 27.67
CA ALA A 45 31.86 49.85 28.91
C ALA A 45 31.78 50.75 30.15
N GLY A 46 31.08 50.29 31.19
CA GLY A 46 31.02 50.98 32.48
C GLY A 46 30.25 52.31 32.43
N LEU A 47 30.82 53.36 33.04
CA LEU A 47 30.21 54.70 33.17
C LEU A 47 28.82 54.66 33.85
N GLU A 48 28.61 53.70 34.75
CA GLU A 48 27.38 53.57 35.51
C GLU A 48 27.30 54.58 36.65
N ILE A 49 26.12 55.18 36.82
CA ILE A 49 25.83 55.98 38.02
C ILE A 49 25.41 55.01 39.12
N VAL A 50 26.22 54.95 40.17
CA VAL A 50 25.93 54.12 41.35
C VAL A 50 25.52 55.05 42.48
N GLU A 51 24.35 54.77 43.04
CA GLU A 51 23.78 55.42 44.21
C GLU A 51 24.15 54.62 45.46
N GLN A 52 24.80 55.26 46.43
CA GLN A 52 24.99 54.70 47.77
C GLN A 52 24.07 55.43 48.74
N GLN A 53 23.19 54.69 49.40
CA GLN A 53 22.29 55.26 50.38
C GLN A 53 23.01 55.50 51.70
N ASN A 54 22.87 56.72 52.22
CA ASN A 54 23.39 57.11 53.52
C ASN A 54 22.39 56.80 54.64
N PRO A 55 22.86 56.64 55.89
CA PRO A 55 21.99 56.36 57.04
C PRO A 55 20.89 57.40 57.29
N ASP A 56 21.09 58.63 56.81
CA ASP A 56 20.14 59.74 56.94
C ASP A 56 19.10 59.79 55.79
N GLY A 57 19.09 58.77 54.92
CA GLY A 57 18.17 58.66 53.78
C GLY A 57 18.58 59.46 52.54
N SER A 58 19.63 60.28 52.62
CA SER A 58 20.25 60.89 51.44
C SER A 58 21.03 59.85 50.63
N VAL A 59 21.40 60.21 49.41
CA VAL A 59 22.17 59.34 48.53
C VAL A 59 23.41 60.07 48.05
N ASP A 60 24.55 59.40 48.00
CA ASP A 60 25.68 59.89 47.24
C ASP A 60 25.75 59.15 45.91
N ALA A 61 26.08 59.86 44.84
CA ALA A 61 26.13 59.29 43.49
C ALA A 61 27.52 59.45 42.88
N TRP A 62 28.03 58.37 42.26
CA TRP A 62 29.29 58.38 41.53
C TRP A 62 29.11 57.78 40.15
N VAL A 63 29.78 58.37 39.17
CA VAL A 63 30.01 57.75 37.87
C VAL A 63 31.19 56.79 38.00
N GLN A 64 30.96 55.50 37.82
CA GLN A 64 31.98 54.46 37.86
C GLN A 64 32.98 54.61 36.71
N ALA A 65 34.15 53.99 36.89
CA ALA A 65 35.15 53.92 35.84
C ALA A 65 34.56 53.28 34.57
N GLY A 66 35.00 53.76 33.42
CA GLY A 66 34.48 53.30 32.14
C GLY A 66 35.01 54.07 30.95
N TYR A 67 34.55 53.66 29.78
CA TYR A 67 34.97 54.16 28.49
C TYR A 67 33.76 54.42 27.60
N GLY A 68 33.77 55.55 26.93
CA GLY A 68 32.87 55.87 25.84
C GLY A 68 33.58 56.69 24.79
N HIS A 69 32.91 56.91 23.66
CA HIS A 69 33.39 57.82 22.65
C HIS A 69 32.20 58.58 22.06
N ASP A 70 32.44 59.82 21.70
CA ASP A 70 31.42 60.66 21.11
C ASP A 70 31.36 60.48 19.59
N GLY A 71 30.44 61.20 18.94
CA GLY A 71 30.29 61.10 17.50
C GLY A 71 31.40 61.72 16.68
N TYR A 72 32.40 62.38 17.27
CA TYR A 72 33.62 62.78 16.56
C TYR A 72 34.74 61.73 16.70
N GLY A 73 34.47 60.60 17.37
CA GLY A 73 35.46 59.57 17.66
C GLY A 73 36.43 59.99 18.77
N ARG A 74 36.07 60.99 19.60
CA ARG A 74 36.89 61.41 20.73
C ARG A 74 36.66 60.46 21.89
N ALA A 75 37.73 59.85 22.38
CA ALA A 75 37.69 58.93 23.50
C ALA A 75 37.42 59.68 24.81
N MET A 76 36.44 59.21 25.57
CA MET A 76 36.08 59.73 26.88
C MET A 76 36.26 58.63 27.92
N THR A 77 37.34 58.71 28.70
CA THR A 77 37.72 57.67 29.66
C THR A 77 37.63 58.22 31.08
N VAL A 78 36.80 57.61 31.90
CA VAL A 78 36.75 57.83 33.35
C VAL A 78 37.55 56.72 34.01
N ARG A 79 38.71 57.05 34.58
CA ARG A 79 39.67 56.04 35.08
C ARG A 79 39.41 55.58 36.52
N ALA A 80 38.63 56.34 37.28
CA ALA A 80 38.25 56.05 38.66
C ALA A 80 36.86 56.65 38.95
N PRO A 81 36.11 56.17 39.95
CA PRO A 81 34.80 56.72 40.27
C PRO A 81 34.83 58.23 40.52
N VAL A 82 34.01 58.99 39.78
CA VAL A 82 33.92 60.46 39.89
C VAL A 82 32.60 60.82 40.58
N PRO A 83 32.63 61.58 41.70
CA PRO A 83 31.40 61.98 42.38
C PRO A 83 30.58 62.94 41.50
N VAL A 84 29.26 62.75 41.50
CA VAL A 84 28.33 63.67 40.86
C VAL A 84 28.27 64.95 41.70
N THR A 85 28.84 66.05 41.20
CA THR A 85 28.93 67.31 41.95
C THR A 85 27.57 67.98 42.09
N LEU A 86 27.28 68.56 43.26
CA LEU A 86 25.99 69.21 43.53
C LEU A 86 25.86 70.63 42.95
N ALA A 87 26.97 71.29 42.60
CA ALA A 87 26.96 72.70 42.19
C ALA A 87 26.00 73.01 41.02
N PRO A 88 25.93 72.20 39.95
CA PRO A 88 24.99 72.45 38.84
C PRO A 88 23.51 72.20 39.19
N LEU A 89 23.22 71.51 40.31
CA LEU A 89 21.87 71.22 40.78
C LEU A 89 21.32 72.32 41.71
N GLN A 90 22.17 73.20 42.23
CA GLN A 90 21.78 74.28 43.11
C GLN A 90 20.85 75.26 42.37
N GLY A 91 19.67 75.52 42.94
CA GLY A 91 18.64 76.37 42.34
C GLY A 91 17.68 75.66 41.37
N LEU A 92 17.88 74.37 41.11
CA LEU A 92 16.93 73.55 40.34
C LEU A 92 15.83 72.98 41.23
N PRO A 93 14.59 72.79 40.74
CA PRO A 93 13.50 72.16 41.51
C PRO A 93 13.76 70.67 41.79
N SER A 94 13.13 70.13 42.85
CA SER A 94 13.19 68.70 43.18
C SER A 94 12.69 67.86 41.99
N GLY A 95 13.43 66.83 41.62
CA GLY A 95 13.17 66.06 40.39
C GLY A 95 14.34 65.19 39.98
N ALA A 96 14.21 64.48 38.85
CA ALA A 96 15.32 63.74 38.25
C ALA A 96 16.01 64.59 37.17
N TRP A 97 17.34 64.65 37.23
CA TRP A 97 18.17 65.48 36.36
C TRP A 97 19.17 64.64 35.58
N TYR A 98 19.45 65.04 34.34
CA TYR A 98 20.31 64.31 33.42
C TYR A 98 21.77 64.50 33.78
N VAL A 99 22.52 63.40 33.75
CA VAL A 99 23.97 63.40 33.84
C VAL A 99 24.55 63.03 32.48
N TRP A 100 25.37 63.93 31.96
CA TRP A 100 26.04 63.82 30.68
C TRP A 100 27.55 63.77 30.87
N LEU A 101 28.24 63.00 30.04
CA LEU A 101 29.68 63.07 29.87
C LEU A 101 30.00 63.92 28.65
N ALA A 102 30.79 64.97 28.83
CA ALA A 102 31.23 65.83 27.75
C ALA A 102 32.75 65.72 27.59
N TYR A 103 33.21 65.74 26.33
CA TYR A 103 34.61 65.97 26.03
C TYR A 103 34.94 67.45 26.25
N HIS A 104 36.04 67.72 26.94
CA HIS A 104 36.49 69.08 27.27
C HIS A 104 38.00 69.19 27.11
N GLU A 105 38.46 70.18 26.35
CA GLU A 105 39.88 70.50 26.23
C GLU A 105 40.24 71.63 27.20
N THR A 106 41.31 71.43 27.97
CA THR A 106 41.89 72.50 28.80
C THR A 106 43.29 72.80 28.33
N GLY A 107 43.56 74.07 28.07
CA GLY A 107 44.90 74.55 27.82
C GLY A 107 45.71 74.59 29.12
N GLN A 108 46.82 73.85 29.19
CA GLN A 108 47.77 73.95 30.28
C GLN A 108 48.92 74.89 29.90
N ARG A 109 49.04 75.98 30.69
CA ARG A 109 50.14 76.95 30.71
C ARG A 109 50.12 77.94 29.51
N ALA A 110 49.89 79.22 29.80
CA ALA A 110 50.06 80.30 28.83
C ALA A 110 51.52 80.37 28.35
N ALA A 111 51.73 80.62 27.06
CA ALA A 111 53.06 80.90 26.52
C ALA A 111 53.72 82.05 27.30
N ARG A 112 55.04 81.95 27.57
CA ARG A 112 55.80 83.07 28.17
C ARG A 112 55.74 84.28 27.22
N GLU A 113 55.65 85.49 27.79
CA GLU A 113 55.49 86.77 27.08
C GLU A 113 56.49 87.00 25.93
N ALA A 114 57.69 86.38 26.00
CA ALA A 114 58.72 86.44 24.96
C ALA A 114 58.44 85.61 23.68
N TYR A 115 57.37 84.80 23.64
CA TYR A 115 57.01 83.94 22.50
C TYR A 115 55.58 84.18 21.98
N GLY A 116 54.90 85.24 22.42
CA GLY A 116 53.55 85.57 21.96
C GLY A 116 53.58 86.14 20.53
N VAL A 117 52.86 85.50 19.61
CA VAL A 117 52.60 86.05 18.27
C VAL A 117 51.48 87.09 18.38
N CYS A 118 51.63 88.24 17.72
CA CYS A 118 50.64 89.31 17.68
C CYS A 118 49.43 88.92 16.80
N GLU A 119 48.56 88.01 17.23
CA GLU A 119 47.25 87.80 16.59
C GLU A 119 46.34 86.91 17.45
N GLY A 120 45.62 87.50 18.41
CA GLY A 120 44.29 87.07 18.92
C GLY A 120 44.02 85.61 19.36
N LEU A 121 44.98 84.70 19.30
CA LEU A 121 44.86 83.29 19.62
C LEU A 121 45.56 83.04 20.96
N GLU A 122 44.81 82.55 21.94
CA GLU A 122 45.40 82.09 23.20
C GLU A 122 46.30 80.88 22.92
N ILE A 123 47.62 81.09 22.94
CA ILE A 123 48.61 80.04 22.71
C ILE A 123 48.85 79.30 24.03
N TYR A 124 48.32 78.08 24.11
CA TYR A 124 48.60 77.15 25.21
C TYR A 124 49.81 76.28 24.86
N LEU A 125 50.73 76.07 25.81
CA LEU A 125 51.91 75.21 25.61
C LEU A 125 51.54 73.72 25.51
N ARG A 126 50.36 73.34 25.99
CA ARG A 126 49.84 71.97 25.98
C ARG A 126 48.31 71.98 26.01
N VAL A 127 47.67 71.16 25.20
CA VAL A 127 46.24 70.85 25.34
C VAL A 127 46.11 69.54 26.10
N MET A 128 45.27 69.52 27.14
CA MET A 128 44.86 68.28 27.79
C MET A 128 43.40 67.98 27.49
N GLU A 129 43.19 66.80 26.93
CA GLU A 129 41.87 66.21 26.76
C GLU A 129 41.37 65.67 28.10
N GLN A 130 40.17 66.10 28.50
CA GLN A 130 39.52 65.68 29.73
C GLN A 130 38.04 65.39 29.49
N CYS A 131 37.44 64.68 30.43
CA CYS A 131 35.99 64.49 30.47
C CYS A 131 35.40 65.36 31.58
N GLU A 132 34.29 66.01 31.27
CA GLU A 132 33.54 66.84 32.20
C GLU A 132 32.15 66.24 32.42
N LEU A 133 31.72 66.12 33.67
CA LEU A 133 30.33 65.78 33.99
C LEU A 133 29.47 67.03 33.91
N ARG A 134 28.42 66.98 33.10
CA ARG A 134 27.42 68.04 33.01
C ARG A 134 26.09 67.54 33.52
N ILE A 135 25.44 68.34 34.36
CA ILE A 135 24.14 68.01 34.92
C ILE A 135 23.14 69.08 34.49
N GLY A 136 21.97 68.66 34.04
CA GLY A 136 20.95 69.59 33.56
C GLY A 136 19.66 68.91 33.12
N GLY A 137 18.78 69.67 32.48
CA GLY A 137 17.51 69.16 31.94
C GLY A 137 17.68 68.31 30.68
N ASN A 138 16.55 67.90 30.10
CA ASN A 138 16.54 67.29 28.77
C ASN A 138 16.88 68.36 27.73
N LEU A 139 18.16 68.45 27.35
CA LEU A 139 18.62 69.40 26.35
C LEU A 139 18.05 69.02 24.96
N PRO A 140 17.71 69.97 24.09
CA PRO A 140 17.32 69.68 22.71
C PRO A 140 18.49 69.06 21.92
N ALA A 141 18.20 68.40 20.79
CA ALA A 141 19.17 67.60 20.04
C ALA A 141 20.39 68.42 19.58
N ASP A 142 20.18 69.64 19.11
CA ASP A 142 21.20 70.62 18.70
C ASP A 142 22.17 71.04 19.83
N GLN A 143 21.75 70.93 21.08
CA GLN A 143 22.57 71.22 22.27
C GLN A 143 23.28 69.98 22.84
N ARG A 144 22.88 68.78 22.41
CA ARG A 144 23.48 67.50 22.85
C ARG A 144 24.37 66.87 21.79
N ILE A 145 24.04 67.08 20.53
CA ILE A 145 24.64 66.45 19.37
C ILE A 145 24.74 67.55 18.31
N GLY A 146 25.86 68.28 18.32
CA GLY A 146 26.04 69.45 17.48
C GLY A 146 26.92 69.20 16.26
N GLY A 147 26.38 69.50 15.07
CA GLY A 147 27.10 70.15 13.97
C GLY A 147 28.23 69.36 13.30
N ILE A 148 27.91 68.34 12.52
CA ILE A 148 28.94 67.60 11.76
C ILE A 148 29.41 68.39 10.55
N ALA A 149 30.70 68.33 10.27
CA ALA A 149 31.29 68.78 9.01
C ALA A 149 31.56 67.55 8.14
N PHE A 150 30.75 67.38 7.10
CA PHE A 150 30.88 66.24 6.18
C PHE A 150 30.91 66.73 4.73
N GLY A 151 31.99 66.38 4.02
CA GLY A 151 32.15 66.66 2.59
C GLY A 151 32.02 68.16 2.21
N GLY A 152 32.54 69.06 3.06
CA GLY A 152 32.53 70.51 2.82
C GLY A 152 31.24 71.23 3.22
N ALA A 153 30.23 70.52 3.72
CA ALA A 153 28.99 71.10 4.26
C ALA A 153 28.87 70.83 5.76
N THR A 154 28.35 71.82 6.50
CA THR A 154 28.02 71.66 7.93
C THR A 154 26.54 71.34 8.08
N ARG A 155 26.20 70.26 8.79
CA ARG A 155 24.82 69.90 9.13
C ARG A 155 24.62 69.94 10.65
N PRO A 156 23.62 70.69 11.15
CA PRO A 156 23.32 70.74 12.58
C PRO A 156 22.98 69.37 13.18
N ASP A 157 22.21 68.55 12.45
CA ASP A 157 21.81 67.20 12.87
C ASP A 157 22.59 66.11 12.10
N PRO A 158 23.40 65.27 12.79
CA PRO A 158 24.15 64.20 12.13
C PRO A 158 23.28 63.11 11.52
N ARG A 159 22.02 62.95 11.96
CA ARG A 159 21.11 61.93 11.42
C ARG A 159 20.73 62.20 9.97
N LEU A 160 20.96 63.42 9.50
CA LEU A 160 20.73 63.88 8.13
C LEU A 160 21.98 63.84 7.23
N ALA A 161 23.10 63.27 7.70
CA ALA A 161 24.40 63.35 7.00
C ALA A 161 24.37 62.86 5.54
N ARG A 162 23.65 61.76 5.24
CA ARG A 162 23.58 61.23 3.86
C ARG A 162 22.81 62.14 2.90
N ARG A 163 21.97 63.02 3.44
CA ARG A 163 21.20 64.02 2.67
C ARG A 163 21.98 65.29 2.35
N VAL A 164 23.27 65.34 2.69
CA VAL A 164 24.18 66.37 2.17
C VAL A 164 24.31 66.27 0.64
N PHE A 165 24.45 65.05 0.11
CA PHE A 165 24.67 64.79 -1.31
C PHE A 165 23.47 64.16 -2.03
N ASP A 166 22.60 63.47 -1.30
CA ASP A 166 21.37 62.85 -1.82
C ASP A 166 20.16 63.28 -0.98
N PRO A 167 19.44 64.35 -1.36
CA PRO A 167 18.27 64.83 -0.59
C PRO A 167 17.18 63.78 -0.37
N ALA A 168 17.08 62.75 -1.21
CA ALA A 168 16.14 61.64 -1.11
C ALA A 168 16.71 60.43 -0.34
N GLY A 169 17.97 60.50 0.09
CA GLY A 169 18.68 59.40 0.75
C GLY A 169 18.09 59.01 2.11
N PRO A 170 18.42 57.80 2.60
CA PRO A 170 17.94 57.30 3.89
C PRO A 170 18.53 58.08 5.06
N PHE A 171 17.81 58.08 6.18
CA PHE A 171 18.29 58.67 7.43
C PHE A 171 19.29 57.75 8.15
N LEU A 172 20.12 58.33 9.02
CA LEU A 172 20.99 57.63 9.97
C LEU A 172 20.43 57.84 11.39
N PRO A 173 19.48 57.02 11.87
CA PRO A 173 18.77 57.29 13.13
C PRO A 173 19.69 57.34 14.35
N ASP A 174 20.84 56.66 14.27
CA ASP A 174 21.84 56.64 15.33
C ASP A 174 22.79 57.85 15.28
N GLY A 175 22.80 58.64 14.19
CA GLY A 175 23.70 59.77 14.00
C GLY A 175 25.18 59.38 13.90
N SER A 176 25.50 58.11 13.64
CA SER A 176 26.89 57.68 13.46
C SER A 176 27.34 57.97 12.02
N VAL A 177 28.27 58.91 11.86
CA VAL A 177 28.83 59.25 10.55
C VAL A 177 30.28 58.75 10.50
N PRO A 178 30.59 57.75 9.64
CA PRO A 178 31.91 57.12 9.58
C PRO A 178 33.05 58.04 9.19
N ASP A 179 32.76 59.03 8.35
CA ASP A 179 33.73 59.94 7.77
C ASP A 179 33.36 61.35 8.25
N GLN A 180 33.97 61.80 9.34
CA GLN A 180 33.84 63.18 9.80
C GLN A 180 35.11 63.61 10.55
N GLY A 181 35.53 64.84 10.30
CA GLY A 181 36.72 65.43 10.91
C GLY A 181 36.48 65.92 12.34
N ALA A 182 37.50 66.56 12.92
CA ALA A 182 37.30 67.32 14.14
C ALA A 182 36.31 68.47 13.87
N PRO A 183 35.56 68.94 14.89
CA PRO A 183 34.65 70.06 14.71
C PRO A 183 35.39 71.28 14.15
N PRO A 184 34.73 72.11 13.32
CA PRO A 184 35.34 73.32 12.77
C PRO A 184 35.92 74.22 13.88
N VAL A 185 37.09 74.80 13.63
CA VAL A 185 37.76 75.69 14.60
C VAL A 185 36.81 76.83 14.99
N GLY A 186 36.54 76.98 16.30
CA GLY A 186 35.61 77.99 16.85
C GLY A 186 34.15 77.56 16.95
N ALA A 187 33.76 76.40 16.40
CA ALA A 187 32.40 75.88 16.56
C ALA A 187 32.22 75.19 17.92
N LYS A 188 31.24 75.63 18.71
CA LYS A 188 30.77 74.88 19.88
C LYS A 188 29.91 73.70 19.38
N SER A 189 30.55 72.58 19.07
CA SER A 189 29.88 71.33 18.68
C SER A 189 29.87 70.34 19.86
N PRO A 190 28.90 70.45 20.80
CA PRO A 190 28.80 69.51 21.91
C PRO A 190 28.38 68.13 21.40
N TRP A 191 29.02 67.09 21.92
CA TRP A 191 28.55 65.72 21.74
C TRP A 191 28.51 65.05 23.11
N LEU A 192 27.35 65.08 23.73
CA LEU A 192 27.13 64.66 25.11
C LEU A 192 26.78 63.17 25.15
N LEU A 193 27.52 62.41 25.95
CA LEU A 193 27.20 61.02 26.23
C LEU A 193 26.19 60.92 27.38
N PRO A 194 24.98 60.37 27.17
CA PRO A 194 24.00 60.20 28.24
C PRO A 194 24.42 59.07 29.19
N LEU A 195 24.65 59.41 30.47
CA LEU A 195 25.02 58.43 31.50
C LEU A 195 23.83 57.95 32.33
N GLY A 196 22.80 58.79 32.51
CA GLY A 196 21.60 58.45 33.26
C GLY A 196 20.99 59.67 33.95
N LEU A 197 20.28 59.43 35.04
CA LEU A 197 19.65 60.46 35.88
C LEU A 197 20.21 60.41 37.30
N VAL A 198 20.08 61.51 38.02
CA VAL A 198 20.23 61.59 39.48
C VAL A 198 19.02 62.30 40.09
N GLY A 199 18.57 61.81 41.24
CA GLY A 199 17.46 62.42 41.97
C GLY A 199 17.93 63.59 42.81
N TRP A 200 17.30 64.75 42.65
CA TRP A 200 17.57 65.96 43.44
C TRP A 200 16.37 66.31 44.31
N ASP A 201 16.65 66.72 45.54
CA ASP A 201 15.68 67.36 46.42
C ASP A 201 16.14 68.78 46.78
N ALA A 202 15.43 69.77 46.24
CA ALA A 202 15.70 71.18 46.43
C ALA A 202 15.43 71.66 47.86
N ALA A 203 14.54 70.99 48.61
CA ALA A 203 14.23 71.39 49.99
C ALA A 203 15.37 71.06 50.96
N SER A 204 15.98 69.89 50.80
CA SER A 204 17.14 69.47 51.60
C SER A 204 18.49 69.87 51.01
N GLY A 205 18.52 70.26 49.72
CA GLY A 205 19.77 70.56 49.00
C GLY A 205 20.65 69.33 48.82
N ARG A 206 20.05 68.14 48.77
CA ARG A 206 20.72 66.83 48.71
C ARG A 206 20.18 65.97 47.58
N LEU A 207 20.98 64.97 47.19
CA LEU A 207 20.51 63.93 46.29
C LEU A 207 19.57 62.96 47.03
N ARG A 208 18.60 62.44 46.28
CA ARG A 208 17.60 61.47 46.75
C ARG A 208 17.62 60.22 45.86
N PRO A 209 17.10 59.09 46.34
CA PRO A 209 16.93 57.92 45.50
C PRO A 209 15.98 58.21 44.33
N LEU A 210 16.28 57.64 43.16
CA LEU A 210 15.34 57.61 42.04
C LEU A 210 14.17 56.66 42.32
N SER A 211 12.96 57.10 41.98
CA SER A 211 11.76 56.25 41.93
C SER A 211 11.88 55.22 40.79
N ALA A 212 11.07 54.15 40.81
CA ALA A 212 11.13 53.12 39.77
C ALA A 212 10.92 53.68 38.35
N PRO A 213 9.95 54.58 38.09
CA PRO A 213 9.82 55.23 36.78
C PRO A 213 11.04 56.05 36.37
N GLU A 214 11.65 56.76 37.33
CA GLU A 214 12.85 57.56 37.05
C GLU A 214 14.07 56.66 36.76
N ARG A 215 14.23 55.52 37.43
CA ARG A 215 15.29 54.54 37.11
C ARG A 215 15.13 53.95 35.72
N MET A 216 13.89 53.62 35.34
CA MET A 216 13.61 53.14 33.99
C MET A 216 13.87 54.25 32.95
N GLY A 217 13.46 55.49 33.23
CA GLY A 217 13.82 56.66 32.42
C GLY A 217 15.32 56.87 32.28
N ALA A 218 16.09 56.69 33.36
CA ALA A 218 17.56 56.75 33.32
C ALA A 218 18.16 55.70 32.37
N ARG A 219 17.59 54.49 32.35
CA ARG A 219 18.01 53.41 31.46
C ARG A 219 17.68 53.68 29.99
N LEU A 220 16.50 54.25 29.70
CA LEU A 220 16.08 54.62 28.34
C LEU A 220 17.02 55.64 27.69
N LEU A 221 17.67 56.46 28.50
CA LEU A 221 18.59 57.50 28.05
C LEU A 221 19.98 56.97 27.73
N ARG A 222 20.43 55.95 28.45
CA ARG A 222 21.77 55.38 28.26
C ARG A 222 21.90 54.78 26.88
N ARG A 223 23.02 55.12 26.24
CA ARG A 223 23.35 54.67 24.90
C ARG A 223 24.70 53.99 24.90
N TYR A 224 24.71 52.72 24.54
CA TYR A 224 25.94 51.95 24.30
C TYR A 224 26.34 52.01 22.83
N ALA A 225 27.64 51.94 22.59
CA ALA A 225 28.22 51.86 21.26
C ALA A 225 27.85 50.54 20.58
N GLY A 226 27.45 50.60 19.32
CA GLY A 226 27.28 49.42 18.47
C GLY A 226 28.63 48.87 18.01
N ALA A 227 28.66 47.62 17.52
CA ALA A 227 29.88 47.00 17.01
C ALA A 227 29.59 46.03 15.86
N VAL A 228 30.55 45.88 14.95
CA VAL A 228 30.66 44.72 14.06
C VAL A 228 31.64 43.74 14.71
N ALA A 229 31.12 42.64 15.26
CA ALA A 229 31.93 41.65 15.97
C ALA A 229 31.40 40.24 15.72
N GLU A 230 32.28 39.24 15.88
CA GLU A 230 31.92 37.82 15.85
C GLU A 230 31.07 37.43 17.08
N SER A 231 31.44 37.95 18.26
CA SER A 231 30.70 37.79 19.51
C SER A 231 30.29 39.15 20.06
N LEU A 232 29.02 39.29 20.46
CA LEU A 232 28.48 40.49 21.07
C LEU A 232 28.04 40.18 22.50
N LEU A 233 28.60 40.89 23.47
CA LEU A 233 28.11 40.89 24.84
C LEU A 233 27.12 42.04 24.99
N ALA A 234 25.99 41.77 25.62
CA ALA A 234 25.00 42.79 25.97
C ALA A 234 25.24 43.24 27.42
N PRO A 235 26.15 44.21 27.68
CA PRO A 235 26.54 44.59 29.04
C PRO A 235 25.37 45.04 29.93
N ASP A 236 24.28 45.49 29.29
CA ASP A 236 23.08 45.99 29.95
C ASP A 236 21.83 45.19 29.53
N GLY A 237 22.02 43.90 29.24
CA GLY A 237 20.95 42.91 29.03
C GLY A 237 20.14 43.03 27.75
N LEU A 238 20.54 43.87 26.79
CA LEU A 238 19.88 44.03 25.48
C LEU A 238 20.91 44.04 24.34
N LEU A 239 20.73 43.15 23.38
CA LEU A 239 21.38 43.16 22.08
C LEU A 239 20.35 43.58 21.03
N ARG A 240 20.63 44.67 20.33
CA ARG A 240 19.73 45.21 19.31
C ARG A 240 20.29 44.99 17.92
N LEU A 241 19.60 44.18 17.13
CA LEU A 241 19.92 43.91 15.74
C LEU A 241 18.98 44.74 14.86
N ARG A 242 19.51 45.74 14.17
CA ARG A 242 18.70 46.65 13.37
C ARG A 242 19.43 47.12 12.13
N SER A 243 18.66 47.52 11.13
CA SER A 243 19.21 48.26 9.99
C SER A 243 19.78 49.60 10.46
N ARG A 244 21.01 49.90 10.03
CA ARG A 244 21.64 51.21 10.26
C ARG A 244 20.90 52.33 9.54
N LEU A 245 20.20 52.01 8.46
CA LEU A 245 19.51 52.95 7.58
C LEU A 245 18.01 52.82 7.75
N ALA A 246 17.31 53.94 7.85
CA ALA A 246 15.85 53.98 7.84
C ALA A 246 15.31 54.50 6.50
N PRO A 247 14.23 53.90 5.95
CA PRO A 247 13.54 54.40 4.75
C PRO A 247 13.08 55.85 4.88
N ALA A 248 12.97 56.54 3.76
CA ALA A 248 12.70 57.97 3.67
C ALA A 248 11.20 58.27 3.51
N ASP A 249 10.51 58.71 4.58
CA ASP A 249 9.15 59.27 4.48
C ASP A 249 9.02 60.58 5.29
N GLY A 250 8.62 61.68 4.64
CA GLY A 250 8.32 62.97 5.27
C GLY A 250 9.41 64.05 5.20
N ALA A 251 9.12 65.24 5.77
CA ALA A 251 10.06 66.37 5.84
C ALA A 251 11.24 66.05 6.80
N PRO A 252 12.49 66.42 6.45
CA PRO A 252 13.71 65.85 7.01
C PRO A 252 13.79 65.86 8.55
N ASP A 253 13.46 66.96 9.21
CA ASP A 253 13.61 67.07 10.66
C ASP A 253 12.51 66.29 11.41
N SER A 254 11.25 66.49 11.03
CA SER A 254 10.12 65.79 11.67
C SER A 254 10.06 64.29 11.37
N ALA A 255 10.57 63.86 10.22
CA ALA A 255 10.65 62.46 9.83
C ALA A 255 11.72 61.70 10.64
N VAL A 256 12.89 62.31 10.83
CA VAL A 256 13.99 61.67 11.54
C VAL A 256 13.68 61.51 13.04
N ASP A 257 12.99 62.48 13.64
CA ASP A 257 12.55 62.39 15.04
C ASP A 257 11.45 61.34 15.22
N LYS A 258 10.48 61.25 14.29
CA LYS A 258 9.44 60.20 14.31
C LYS A 258 10.06 58.81 14.20
N ILE A 259 11.00 58.61 13.28
CA ILE A 259 11.71 57.33 13.11
C ILE A 259 12.55 57.02 14.36
N SER A 260 13.22 58.01 14.93
CA SER A 260 14.00 57.82 16.17
C SER A 260 13.09 57.44 17.33
N ALA A 261 11.90 58.04 17.45
CA ALA A 261 10.92 57.75 18.49
C ALA A 261 10.27 56.36 18.34
N LEU A 262 9.93 55.94 17.11
CA LEU A 262 9.43 54.58 16.82
C LEU A 262 10.43 53.49 17.21
N ASN A 263 11.71 53.82 17.19
CA ASN A 263 12.79 52.92 17.55
C ASN A 263 13.34 53.20 18.96
N ALA A 264 12.73 54.07 19.76
CA ALA A 264 13.18 54.25 21.13
C ALA A 264 12.68 53.06 21.97
N LEU A 265 13.49 52.63 22.94
CA LEU A 265 12.95 51.83 24.03
C LEU A 265 11.88 52.67 24.73
N THR A 266 10.83 52.00 25.19
CA THR A 266 9.78 52.58 26.00
C THR A 266 9.80 51.99 27.40
N MET A 267 9.03 52.58 28.31
CA MET A 267 8.85 52.03 29.65
C MET A 267 8.26 50.60 29.63
N ALA A 268 7.49 50.25 28.60
CA ALA A 268 6.89 48.92 28.47
C ALA A 268 7.91 47.82 28.13
N ASP A 269 9.07 48.20 27.59
CA ASP A 269 10.14 47.28 27.19
C ASP A 269 11.11 46.96 28.34
N LEU A 270 10.89 47.57 29.51
CA LEU A 270 11.73 47.45 30.68
C LEU A 270 10.94 46.87 31.86
N ARG A 271 11.62 46.13 32.72
CA ARG A 271 11.10 45.67 34.01
C ARG A 271 12.06 45.99 35.15
N VAL A 272 11.53 46.07 36.36
CA VAL A 272 12.34 46.20 37.58
C VAL A 272 12.36 44.86 38.30
N GLU A 273 13.55 44.30 38.49
CA GLU A 273 13.76 43.01 39.13
C GLU A 273 14.92 43.13 40.12
N ALA A 274 14.69 42.78 41.39
CA ALA A 274 15.67 42.92 42.48
C ALA A 274 16.34 44.32 42.54
N GLY A 275 15.57 45.38 42.25
CA GLY A 275 16.05 46.77 42.26
C GLY A 275 16.85 47.20 41.02
N ARG A 276 17.12 46.30 40.07
CA ARG A 276 17.75 46.59 38.77
C ARG A 276 16.69 46.78 37.70
N VAL A 277 16.97 47.68 36.75
CA VAL A 277 16.15 47.85 35.55
C VAL A 277 16.73 46.95 34.46
N LEU A 278 15.95 46.00 33.97
CA LEU A 278 16.35 45.07 32.93
C LEU A 278 15.43 45.19 31.70
N PRO A 279 15.98 45.07 30.48
CA PRO A 279 15.19 44.87 29.28
C PRO A 279 14.31 43.62 29.38
N ASN A 280 13.15 43.66 28.74
CA ASN A 280 12.27 42.49 28.65
C ASN A 280 12.90 41.39 27.81
N ASP A 281 13.56 41.78 26.71
CA ASP A 281 14.18 40.90 25.74
C ASP A 281 15.70 41.04 25.73
N LEU A 282 16.40 39.91 25.73
CA LEU A 282 17.86 39.90 25.56
C LEU A 282 18.26 40.25 24.13
N VAL A 283 17.49 39.83 23.12
CA VAL A 283 17.76 40.09 21.71
C VAL A 283 16.52 40.71 21.07
N TRP A 284 16.66 41.94 20.59
CA TRP A 284 15.62 42.65 19.84
C TRP A 284 16.04 42.80 18.39
N ILE A 285 15.25 42.21 17.49
CA ILE A 285 15.46 42.27 16.04
C ILE A 285 14.45 43.24 15.41
N GLU A 286 14.95 44.27 14.73
CA GLU A 286 14.15 45.15 13.88
C GLU A 286 14.23 44.69 12.41
N GLY A 287 13.14 44.12 11.91
CA GLY A 287 13.02 43.65 10.54
C GLY A 287 13.05 42.12 10.44
N HIS A 288 13.76 41.60 9.45
CA HIS A 288 13.78 40.17 9.15
C HIS A 288 15.02 39.47 9.71
N LEU A 289 14.83 38.30 10.33
CA LEU A 289 15.92 37.39 10.67
C LEU A 289 15.99 36.27 9.65
N ARG A 290 17.18 36.05 9.06
CA ARG A 290 17.48 34.84 8.28
C ARG A 290 18.59 34.07 8.99
N THR A 291 18.35 32.80 9.25
CA THR A 291 19.36 31.87 9.79
C THR A 291 19.76 30.86 8.71
N TYR A 292 21.03 30.51 8.67
CA TYR A 292 21.53 29.38 7.87
C TYR A 292 22.00 28.29 8.83
N GLY A 293 21.50 27.06 8.67
CA GLY A 293 21.65 25.99 9.67
C GLY A 293 20.58 26.01 10.77
N ASP A 294 20.87 25.38 11.91
CA ASP A 294 19.91 25.19 13.01
C ASP A 294 19.76 26.46 13.88
N ALA A 295 18.51 26.85 14.17
CA ALA A 295 18.19 27.79 15.25
C ALA A 295 17.83 27.02 16.53
N ARG A 296 18.57 27.22 17.62
CA ARG A 296 18.37 26.52 18.90
C ARG A 296 17.88 27.48 19.99
N LEU A 297 16.83 27.08 20.70
CA LEU A 297 16.30 27.78 21.87
C LEU A 297 16.56 26.94 23.12
N PHE A 298 17.18 27.54 24.16
CA PHE A 298 17.55 26.84 25.39
C PHE A 298 16.75 27.35 26.58
N GLY A 299 15.99 26.46 27.24
CA GLY A 299 15.26 26.78 28.48
C GLY A 299 14.12 27.80 28.36
N GLY A 300 13.78 28.23 27.13
CA GLY A 300 12.77 29.26 26.86
C GLY A 300 11.68 28.81 25.88
N ARG A 301 10.85 29.77 25.46
CA ARG A 301 9.79 29.61 24.45
C ARG A 301 9.92 30.70 23.38
N LEU A 302 9.45 30.42 22.17
CA LEU A 302 9.22 31.42 21.13
C LEU A 302 7.84 32.03 21.35
N GLU A 303 7.75 33.34 21.58
CA GLU A 303 6.48 34.06 21.69
C GLU A 303 6.17 34.81 20.40
N LEU A 304 4.91 34.77 19.98
CA LEU A 304 4.37 35.46 18.83
C LEU A 304 3.47 36.59 19.33
N ARG A 305 4.02 37.79 19.41
CA ARG A 305 3.34 38.99 19.93
C ARG A 305 2.72 39.82 18.81
N ALA A 306 1.78 40.69 19.16
CA ALA A 306 1.25 41.68 18.23
C ALA A 306 2.33 42.71 17.84
N ALA A 307 2.07 43.52 16.81
CA ALA A 307 3.03 44.51 16.31
C ALA A 307 3.43 45.58 17.35
N ASP A 308 2.58 45.80 18.36
CA ASP A 308 2.82 46.70 19.49
C ASP A 308 3.41 45.98 20.72
N GLY A 309 3.80 44.71 20.58
CA GLY A 309 4.36 43.87 21.65
C GLY A 309 3.33 43.31 22.64
N SER A 310 2.05 43.67 22.48
CA SER A 310 0.98 43.25 23.37
C SER A 310 0.52 41.80 23.12
N GLU A 311 -0.16 41.23 24.12
CA GLU A 311 -0.79 39.90 24.07
C GLU A 311 -2.31 40.02 24.33
N PRO A 312 -3.06 40.68 23.42
CA PRO A 312 -4.42 41.14 23.71
C PRO A 312 -5.42 40.00 23.97
N LEU A 313 -5.07 38.75 23.66
CA LEU A 313 -5.89 37.56 23.85
C LEU A 313 -5.11 36.40 24.54
N GLY A 314 -4.04 36.72 25.27
CA GLY A 314 -3.15 35.77 25.92
C GLY A 314 -2.00 35.27 25.04
N PRO A 315 -1.19 34.31 25.53
CA PRO A 315 0.08 33.96 24.91
C PRO A 315 -0.10 33.10 23.66
N PHE A 316 0.50 33.51 22.55
CA PHE A 316 0.81 32.62 21.43
C PHE A 316 2.27 32.22 21.54
N SER A 317 2.55 30.98 21.93
CA SER A 317 3.93 30.55 22.14
C SER A 317 4.19 29.11 21.76
N ILE A 318 5.43 28.83 21.38
CA ILE A 318 5.94 27.49 21.06
C ILE A 318 7.14 27.24 21.98
N GLY A 319 7.08 26.18 22.79
CA GLY A 319 8.14 25.88 23.75
C GLY A 319 8.22 24.41 24.07
N ARG A 320 9.40 23.94 24.49
CA ARG A 320 9.54 22.58 25.01
C ARG A 320 9.12 22.57 26.47
N ALA A 321 8.29 21.61 26.84
CA ALA A 321 7.81 21.41 28.21
C ALA A 321 7.95 19.94 28.63
N GLY A 322 7.93 19.70 29.94
CA GLY A 322 8.28 18.42 30.56
C GLY A 322 9.51 18.56 31.46
N ALA A 323 9.27 18.84 32.74
CA ALA A 323 10.31 18.85 33.78
C ALA A 323 10.73 17.41 34.19
N ASP A 324 9.94 16.40 33.81
CA ASP A 324 10.20 15.00 34.12
C ASP A 324 11.08 14.33 33.05
N PRO A 325 12.13 13.58 33.45
CA PRO A 325 13.01 12.86 32.52
C PRO A 325 12.28 11.87 31.60
N GLY A 326 11.09 11.41 31.98
CA GLY A 326 10.31 10.41 31.24
C GLY A 326 9.29 10.97 30.24
N GLN A 327 9.03 12.28 30.23
CA GLN A 327 8.03 12.89 29.34
C GLN A 327 8.52 14.23 28.83
N GLN A 328 8.65 14.35 27.51
CA GLN A 328 9.09 15.56 26.82
C GLN A 328 8.04 15.87 25.76
N HIS A 329 7.51 17.09 25.76
CA HIS A 329 6.49 17.51 24.81
C HIS A 329 6.77 18.93 24.28
N LEU A 330 6.19 19.23 23.13
CA LEU A 330 6.18 20.56 22.53
C LEU A 330 4.84 21.21 22.87
N ASP A 331 4.87 22.27 23.67
CA ASP A 331 3.71 23.10 23.95
C ASP A 331 3.52 24.12 22.83
N ILE A 332 2.31 24.14 22.27
CA ILE A 332 1.81 25.22 21.44
C ILE A 332 0.64 25.87 22.18
N ALA A 333 0.88 27.05 22.76
CA ALA A 333 -0.13 27.83 23.48
C ALA A 333 -0.90 28.75 22.52
N LEU A 334 -2.23 28.76 22.62
CA LEU A 334 -3.14 29.57 21.81
C LEU A 334 -4.03 30.44 22.72
N GLY A 335 -3.42 31.40 23.41
CA GLY A 335 -4.11 32.31 24.32
C GLY A 335 -4.40 31.74 25.71
N ASN A 336 -5.22 32.45 26.49
CA ASN A 336 -5.54 32.06 27.86
C ASN A 336 -6.72 31.07 27.95
N SER A 337 -6.73 30.24 28.99
CA SER A 337 -7.78 29.25 29.26
C SER A 337 -9.14 29.85 29.63
N ALA A 338 -9.17 31.13 30.03
CA ALA A 338 -10.36 31.83 30.51
C ALA A 338 -11.11 32.65 29.45
N GLY A 339 -10.51 32.91 28.28
CA GLY A 339 -11.06 33.80 27.24
C GLY A 339 -11.27 33.14 25.87
N ALA A 340 -11.18 31.82 25.78
CA ALA A 340 -11.14 31.07 24.53
C ALA A 340 -12.48 31.01 23.78
N GLY A 341 -12.90 32.13 23.20
CA GLY A 341 -13.80 32.17 22.05
C GLY A 341 -13.05 31.91 20.74
N GLN A 342 -13.77 31.85 19.62
CA GLN A 342 -13.32 31.54 18.25
C GLN A 342 -12.14 32.40 17.68
N GLN A 343 -11.54 33.28 18.48
CA GLN A 343 -10.57 34.29 18.05
C GLN A 343 -9.13 33.77 18.01
N ASN A 344 -8.71 32.93 18.98
CA ASN A 344 -7.37 32.35 18.99
C ASN A 344 -7.36 30.99 18.28
N ARG A 345 -6.60 30.91 17.18
CA ARG A 345 -6.59 29.73 16.32
C ARG A 345 -5.23 29.51 15.66
N LEU A 346 -4.80 28.26 15.63
CA LEU A 346 -3.75 27.79 14.73
C LEU A 346 -4.39 27.39 13.41
N LEU A 347 -3.96 28.01 12.31
CA LEU A 347 -4.44 27.70 10.97
C LEU A 347 -3.30 27.14 10.12
N VAL A 348 -3.60 26.10 9.35
CA VAL A 348 -2.67 25.49 8.39
C VAL A 348 -3.35 25.39 7.04
N GLY A 349 -2.69 25.84 5.97
CA GLY A 349 -3.16 25.69 4.60
C GLY A 349 -2.42 26.60 3.61
N PRO A 350 -2.81 26.60 2.33
CA PRO A 350 -2.18 27.44 1.33
C PRO A 350 -2.52 28.93 1.54
N ALA A 351 -1.62 29.80 1.11
CA ALA A 351 -1.83 31.25 1.04
C ALA A 351 -1.41 31.74 -0.35
N ASP A 352 -2.13 32.72 -0.89
CA ASP A 352 -1.89 33.29 -2.23
C ASP A 352 -0.68 34.24 -2.31
N GLY A 353 0.40 33.92 -1.58
CA GLY A 353 1.63 34.70 -1.48
C GLY A 353 1.80 35.45 -0.15
N PRO A 354 2.89 36.22 -0.01
CA PRO A 354 3.22 36.91 1.23
C PRO A 354 2.14 37.92 1.63
N GLY A 355 1.48 37.70 2.78
CA GLY A 355 0.40 38.55 3.29
C GLY A 355 -0.99 38.26 2.72
N GLY A 356 -1.14 37.26 1.84
CA GLY A 356 -2.44 36.79 1.36
C GLY A 356 -3.25 36.10 2.47
N ALA A 357 -4.58 36.08 2.31
CA ALA A 357 -5.44 35.35 3.23
C ALA A 357 -5.13 33.85 3.18
N LEU A 358 -4.86 33.25 4.35
CA LEU A 358 -4.63 31.82 4.46
C LEU A 358 -5.94 31.06 4.29
N GLN A 359 -5.98 30.11 3.35
CA GLN A 359 -7.08 29.16 3.25
C GLN A 359 -6.91 28.09 4.33
N ALA A 360 -7.69 28.18 5.41
CA ALA A 360 -7.60 27.23 6.51
C ALA A 360 -8.05 25.81 6.11
N VAL A 361 -7.10 24.89 6.01
CA VAL A 361 -7.31 23.45 5.78
C VAL A 361 -7.30 22.67 7.09
N LEU A 362 -6.45 23.04 8.06
CA LEU A 362 -6.53 22.56 9.44
C LEU A 362 -6.64 23.77 10.37
N THR A 363 -7.56 23.69 11.32
CA THR A 363 -7.85 24.73 12.31
C THR A 363 -7.83 24.11 13.69
N VAL A 364 -7.08 24.68 14.63
CA VAL A 364 -7.18 24.34 16.05
C VAL A 364 -7.55 25.60 16.81
N GLN A 365 -8.71 25.60 17.46
CA GLN A 365 -9.20 26.72 18.28
C GLN A 365 -8.82 26.52 19.74
N ALA A 366 -8.57 27.62 20.44
CA ALA A 366 -8.25 27.62 21.87
C ALA A 366 -9.32 26.98 22.77
N ASN A 367 -10.58 26.90 22.30
CA ASN A 367 -11.70 26.24 22.99
C ASN A 367 -11.69 24.71 22.85
N GLY A 368 -10.65 24.13 22.27
CA GLY A 368 -10.49 22.69 22.06
C GLY A 368 -11.19 22.15 20.80
N ARG A 369 -11.72 23.01 19.92
CA ARG A 369 -12.31 22.58 18.64
C ARG A 369 -11.25 22.48 17.55
N VAL A 370 -11.26 21.37 16.82
CA VAL A 370 -10.36 21.09 15.69
C VAL A 370 -11.19 20.98 14.42
N GLY A 371 -10.80 21.69 13.37
CA GLY A 371 -11.45 21.69 12.06
C GLY A 371 -10.51 21.16 10.97
N VAL A 372 -10.97 20.26 10.11
CA VAL A 372 -10.24 19.84 8.88
C VAL A 372 -11.12 20.19 7.68
N GLY A 373 -10.62 20.94 6.70
CA GLY A 373 -11.39 21.50 5.58
C GLY A 373 -12.35 22.64 5.97
N THR A 374 -12.30 23.12 7.22
CA THR A 374 -13.12 24.24 7.72
C THR A 374 -12.34 25.16 8.65
N GLY A 375 -12.51 26.47 8.46
CA GLY A 375 -11.94 27.53 9.32
C GLY A 375 -12.75 27.83 10.59
N SER A 376 -13.96 27.26 10.70
CA SER A 376 -14.95 27.59 11.73
C SER A 376 -15.62 26.32 12.27
N PRO A 377 -14.87 25.44 12.98
CA PRO A 377 -15.41 24.19 13.50
C PRO A 377 -16.60 24.41 14.46
N GLN A 378 -17.74 23.81 14.13
CA GLN A 378 -18.96 23.85 14.97
C GLN A 378 -18.98 22.73 16.02
N LEU A 379 -18.15 21.70 15.84
CA LEU A 379 -17.98 20.55 16.72
C LEU A 379 -16.57 20.51 17.32
N THR A 380 -16.34 19.65 18.31
CA THR A 380 -15.00 19.42 18.90
C THR A 380 -14.01 18.90 17.85
N LEU A 381 -14.46 18.08 16.92
CA LEU A 381 -13.74 17.72 15.70
C LEU A 381 -14.74 17.87 14.54
N ASP A 382 -14.49 18.83 13.64
CA ASP A 382 -15.37 19.19 12.51
C ASP A 382 -14.61 19.02 11.20
N ILE A 383 -15.03 18.06 10.37
CA ILE A 383 -14.32 17.69 9.15
C ILE A 383 -15.24 17.97 7.97
N LYS A 384 -14.87 18.98 7.18
CA LYS A 384 -15.56 19.41 5.96
C LYS A 384 -14.77 18.92 4.74
N GLY A 385 -15.02 17.68 4.37
CA GLY A 385 -14.31 16.92 3.34
C GLY A 385 -14.41 15.42 3.65
N ASP A 386 -13.72 14.59 2.88
CA ASP A 386 -13.68 13.16 3.14
C ASP A 386 -12.82 12.85 4.38
N PHE A 387 -13.31 11.96 5.23
CA PHE A 387 -12.58 11.41 6.37
C PHE A 387 -12.17 9.97 6.03
N GLY A 388 -11.11 9.82 5.24
CA GLY A 388 -10.66 8.51 4.72
C GLY A 388 -9.45 8.60 3.79
N ARG A 389 -9.04 7.45 3.21
CA ARG A 389 -7.94 7.32 2.22
C ARG A 389 -8.50 7.12 0.81
N ASP A 390 -7.73 7.54 -0.20
CA ASP A 390 -8.05 7.38 -1.63
C ASP A 390 -7.62 5.99 -2.19
N ASP A 391 -6.95 5.18 -1.36
CA ASP A 391 -6.32 3.90 -1.72
C ASP A 391 -6.63 2.73 -0.75
N GLY A 392 -7.66 2.84 0.11
CA GLY A 392 -8.07 1.74 1.00
C GLY A 392 -9.07 2.11 2.12
N PRO A 393 -9.61 1.13 2.87
CA PRO A 393 -10.70 1.37 3.85
C PRO A 393 -10.26 2.15 5.11
N ALA A 394 -11.16 3.00 5.64
CA ALA A 394 -10.94 3.90 6.78
C ALA A 394 -12.10 3.87 7.80
N ALA A 395 -11.83 4.18 9.08
CA ALA A 395 -12.76 4.08 10.23
C ALA A 395 -13.07 5.44 10.90
N VAL A 396 -14.30 5.62 11.39
CA VAL A 396 -14.83 6.85 12.06
C VAL A 396 -15.17 6.59 13.54
N HIS A 397 -14.63 7.40 14.47
CA HIS A 397 -14.94 7.32 15.91
C HIS A 397 -16.12 8.24 16.32
N LEU A 398 -17.27 7.66 16.72
CA LEU A 398 -18.35 8.36 17.43
C LEU A 398 -18.37 7.93 18.90
N LYS A 399 -18.48 8.91 19.79
CA LYS A 399 -18.17 8.88 21.23
C LYS A 399 -18.71 7.67 22.04
N GLN A 400 -19.78 7.00 21.60
CA GLN A 400 -20.28 5.73 22.17
C GLN A 400 -20.79 4.71 21.11
N SER A 401 -20.59 4.99 19.82
CA SER A 401 -20.96 4.12 18.71
C SER A 401 -19.75 4.02 17.76
N ARG A 402 -19.20 2.81 17.59
CA ARG A 402 -17.98 2.60 16.79
C ARG A 402 -18.34 2.14 15.38
N ILE A 403 -17.90 2.87 14.34
CA ILE A 403 -17.84 2.43 12.94
C ILE A 403 -16.34 2.28 12.61
N GLY A 404 -15.82 1.06 12.73
CA GLY A 404 -14.42 0.79 12.41
C GLY A 404 -14.18 -0.63 11.88
N ASP A 405 -13.09 -0.75 11.12
CA ASP A 405 -12.54 -1.93 10.45
C ASP A 405 -11.52 -2.65 11.33
N ALA A 406 -11.47 -3.98 11.27
CA ALA A 406 -10.54 -4.84 12.01
C ALA A 406 -9.33 -5.32 11.19
N GLY A 407 -9.13 -4.79 9.98
CA GLY A 407 -7.94 -5.09 9.15
C GLY A 407 -8.13 -6.28 8.20
N ASP A 408 -9.38 -6.66 8.00
CA ASP A 408 -9.83 -7.82 7.24
C ASP A 408 -11.22 -7.58 6.62
N GLY A 409 -11.73 -6.34 6.65
CA GLY A 409 -12.93 -5.89 5.93
C GLY A 409 -14.22 -5.84 6.77
N LYS A 410 -14.15 -5.54 8.08
CA LYS A 410 -15.32 -5.46 8.98
C LYS A 410 -15.91 -4.05 9.14
N LEU A 411 -17.20 -3.92 9.49
CA LEU A 411 -17.91 -2.69 9.88
C LEU A 411 -18.83 -2.91 11.11
N VAL A 412 -18.42 -2.31 12.23
CA VAL A 412 -19.11 -2.12 13.53
C VAL A 412 -20.35 -1.18 13.56
N VAL A 413 -21.56 -1.48 14.07
CA VAL A 413 -22.55 -0.45 14.50
C VAL A 413 -23.16 -0.81 15.87
N LYS A 414 -23.06 0.09 16.87
CA LYS A 414 -23.55 -0.13 18.26
C LYS A 414 -24.45 0.99 18.77
N ALA A 415 -25.59 0.64 19.38
CA ALA A 415 -26.48 1.55 20.13
C ALA A 415 -26.91 0.89 21.46
N GLY A 416 -26.42 1.41 22.59
CA GLY A 416 -26.66 0.81 23.91
C GLY A 416 -26.02 -0.57 24.07
N SER A 417 -26.78 -1.56 24.55
CA SER A 417 -26.36 -2.97 24.69
C SER A 417 -26.47 -3.79 23.39
N SER A 418 -26.96 -3.19 22.30
CA SER A 418 -27.20 -3.87 21.02
C SER A 418 -26.12 -3.55 19.97
N SER A 419 -25.69 -4.55 19.20
CA SER A 419 -24.64 -4.41 18.16
C SER A 419 -24.95 -5.16 16.86
N ILE A 420 -24.60 -4.54 15.71
CA ILE A 420 -24.54 -5.13 14.37
C ILE A 420 -23.08 -5.13 13.91
N VAL A 421 -22.50 -6.28 13.58
CA VAL A 421 -21.10 -6.46 13.16
C VAL A 421 -21.08 -6.94 11.71
N LEU A 422 -20.51 -6.23 10.74
CA LEU A 422 -20.51 -6.62 9.32
C LEU A 422 -19.12 -7.08 8.88
N GLY A 423 -18.94 -8.28 8.32
CA GLY A 423 -17.70 -8.78 7.66
C GLY A 423 -16.59 -9.16 8.64
N GLU A 424 -15.87 -10.29 8.45
CA GLU A 424 -14.40 -10.53 8.59
C GLU A 424 -13.93 -11.11 7.25
N ALA A 425 -12.66 -11.51 7.12
CA ALA A 425 -12.05 -12.13 5.93
C ALA A 425 -12.85 -13.26 5.25
N ASP A 426 -13.92 -13.75 5.90
CA ASP A 426 -14.80 -14.84 5.45
C ASP A 426 -16.20 -14.34 4.97
N HIS A 427 -16.45 -13.02 4.95
CA HIS A 427 -17.71 -12.36 4.54
C HIS A 427 -18.95 -12.61 5.43
N HIS A 428 -18.82 -12.56 6.76
CA HIS A 428 -19.89 -12.90 7.71
C HIS A 428 -20.36 -11.75 8.62
N VAL A 429 -21.65 -11.65 8.95
CA VAL A 429 -22.30 -10.54 9.70
C VAL A 429 -22.91 -11.04 11.03
N GLY A 430 -22.73 -10.38 12.17
CA GLY A 430 -23.28 -10.77 13.48
C GLY A 430 -24.31 -9.77 14.05
N ILE A 431 -25.49 -10.19 14.51
CA ILE A 431 -26.45 -9.32 15.24
C ILE A 431 -26.69 -9.86 16.65
N ASN A 432 -26.46 -9.03 17.67
CA ASN A 432 -26.55 -9.38 19.10
C ASN A 432 -25.63 -10.53 19.56
N THR A 433 -24.61 -10.86 18.76
CA THR A 433 -23.47 -11.71 19.11
C THR A 433 -22.17 -10.99 18.79
N SER A 434 -21.17 -11.12 19.66
CA SER A 434 -19.86 -10.48 19.49
C SER A 434 -18.84 -11.36 18.76
N LYS A 435 -19.18 -12.61 18.43
CA LYS A 435 -18.32 -13.54 17.67
C LYS A 435 -19.19 -14.50 16.86
N PRO A 436 -19.66 -14.11 15.66
CA PRO A 436 -20.31 -15.05 14.75
C PRO A 436 -19.32 -16.18 14.40
N SER A 437 -19.78 -17.42 14.48
CA SER A 437 -19.08 -18.60 14.01
C SER A 437 -18.79 -18.48 12.51
N GLY A 438 -17.64 -18.99 12.06
CA GLY A 438 -17.24 -19.00 10.65
C GLY A 438 -18.11 -19.87 9.72
N ALA A 439 -19.31 -20.24 10.17
CA ALA A 439 -20.21 -21.15 9.47
C ALA A 439 -21.27 -20.41 8.63
N PHE A 440 -21.48 -19.10 8.85
CA PHE A 440 -22.62 -18.37 8.26
C PHE A 440 -22.28 -16.93 7.87
N ALA A 441 -22.71 -16.52 6.66
CA ALA A 441 -22.62 -15.13 6.18
C ALA A 441 -23.39 -14.11 7.02
N LEU A 442 -24.36 -14.53 7.84
CA LEU A 442 -25.07 -13.70 8.82
C LEU A 442 -25.52 -14.58 10.00
N GLU A 443 -25.08 -14.30 11.23
CA GLU A 443 -25.43 -15.00 12.48
C GLU A 443 -26.07 -14.05 13.52
N ILE A 444 -27.24 -14.43 14.04
CA ILE A 444 -28.02 -13.61 14.97
C ILE A 444 -28.23 -14.38 16.28
N LYS A 445 -27.85 -13.80 17.41
CA LYS A 445 -28.07 -14.41 18.74
C LYS A 445 -29.33 -13.83 19.39
N GLY A 446 -30.43 -14.53 19.17
CA GLY A 446 -31.82 -14.10 19.42
C GLY A 446 -32.71 -14.58 18.26
N GLY A 447 -34.02 -14.31 18.29
CA GLY A 447 -34.92 -14.67 17.19
C GLY A 447 -34.85 -13.68 16.00
N LEU A 448 -34.90 -14.19 14.76
CA LEU A 448 -35.05 -13.41 13.52
C LEU A 448 -36.53 -13.48 13.06
N GLY A 449 -37.27 -12.37 13.18
CA GLY A 449 -38.69 -12.30 12.82
C GLY A 449 -38.97 -11.35 11.65
N VAL A 450 -39.74 -11.79 10.67
CA VAL A 450 -40.37 -10.94 9.65
C VAL A 450 -41.84 -10.77 10.08
N THR A 451 -42.24 -9.57 10.50
CA THR A 451 -43.59 -9.33 11.04
C THR A 451 -44.40 -8.44 10.11
N GLY A 452 -45.20 -9.07 9.26
CA GLY A 452 -46.17 -8.50 8.34
C GLY A 452 -46.71 -9.62 7.46
N THR A 453 -48.04 -9.73 7.29
CA THR A 453 -48.62 -10.87 6.57
C THR A 453 -48.78 -10.56 5.07
N PRO A 454 -48.19 -11.38 4.16
CA PRO A 454 -47.32 -12.54 4.41
C PRO A 454 -45.83 -12.15 4.62
N ALA A 455 -45.17 -12.88 5.51
CA ALA A 455 -43.76 -12.74 5.87
C ALA A 455 -42.96 -13.91 5.30
N ALA A 456 -41.93 -13.64 4.50
CA ALA A 456 -41.10 -14.65 3.84
C ALA A 456 -39.60 -14.34 4.01
N LEU A 457 -38.77 -15.35 4.26
CA LEU A 457 -37.31 -15.28 4.09
C LEU A 457 -36.97 -15.71 2.65
N SER A 458 -36.79 -14.74 1.75
CA SER A 458 -36.48 -15.00 0.35
C SER A 458 -35.02 -15.42 0.17
N LEU A 459 -34.79 -16.69 -0.19
CA LEU A 459 -33.57 -17.17 -0.84
C LEU A 459 -33.89 -17.20 -2.33
N LEU A 460 -33.00 -16.78 -3.24
CA LEU A 460 -33.32 -16.70 -4.68
C LEU A 460 -33.88 -18.04 -5.21
N GLY A 461 -35.19 -18.06 -5.52
CA GLY A 461 -35.96 -19.21 -6.01
C GLY A 461 -36.52 -20.18 -4.94
N SER A 462 -36.20 -19.97 -3.66
CA SER A 462 -36.49 -20.91 -2.56
C SER A 462 -36.94 -20.22 -1.27
N GLU A 463 -37.78 -20.87 -0.48
CA GLU A 463 -38.31 -20.33 0.79
C GLU A 463 -38.23 -21.39 1.89
N VAL A 464 -37.81 -20.99 3.09
CA VAL A 464 -37.94 -21.79 4.33
C VAL A 464 -38.91 -21.08 5.26
N ARG A 465 -40.08 -21.68 5.49
CA ARG A 465 -41.18 -21.08 6.25
C ARG A 465 -41.77 -22.08 7.24
N ASP A 466 -42.06 -21.60 8.44
CA ASP A 466 -42.89 -22.27 9.45
C ASP A 466 -44.10 -21.36 9.69
N ASP A 467 -45.30 -21.89 9.46
CA ASP A 467 -46.55 -21.13 9.57
C ASP A 467 -47.12 -21.14 11.01
N GLY A 468 -46.35 -21.65 11.98
CA GLY A 468 -46.77 -21.81 13.36
C GLY A 468 -47.57 -23.09 13.60
N ASP A 469 -47.59 -24.01 12.63
CA ASP A 469 -48.25 -25.30 12.67
C ASP A 469 -47.29 -26.47 12.97
N GLY A 470 -46.01 -26.18 13.24
CA GLY A 470 -45.00 -27.17 13.59
C GLY A 470 -44.43 -27.92 12.39
N VAL A 471 -44.69 -27.44 11.17
CA VAL A 471 -44.20 -28.03 9.92
C VAL A 471 -43.15 -27.10 9.32
N LEU A 472 -41.91 -27.59 9.19
CA LEU A 472 -40.86 -26.85 8.50
C LEU A 472 -40.95 -27.12 6.99
N ARG A 473 -41.25 -26.08 6.22
CA ARG A 473 -41.40 -26.16 4.76
C ARG A 473 -40.15 -25.62 4.07
N ILE A 474 -39.61 -26.37 3.10
CA ILE A 474 -38.52 -25.93 2.22
C ILE A 474 -39.00 -26.03 0.77
N ARG A 475 -39.19 -24.88 0.11
CA ARG A 475 -39.57 -24.79 -1.30
C ARG A 475 -38.36 -24.40 -2.13
N SER A 476 -38.13 -25.05 -3.27
CA SER A 476 -37.18 -24.60 -4.31
C SER A 476 -37.78 -24.81 -5.70
N GLY A 477 -38.20 -23.72 -6.35
CA GLY A 477 -38.54 -23.66 -7.78
C GLY A 477 -39.65 -24.56 -8.36
N GLY A 478 -40.18 -25.57 -7.65
CA GLY A 478 -41.15 -26.51 -8.24
C GLY A 478 -41.90 -27.45 -7.28
N GLY A 479 -41.55 -27.50 -5.98
CA GLY A 479 -42.28 -28.28 -4.98
C GLY A 479 -41.76 -28.02 -3.55
N THR A 480 -42.61 -28.32 -2.56
CA THR A 480 -42.29 -28.21 -1.13
C THR A 480 -41.78 -29.57 -0.62
N VAL A 481 -40.64 -29.58 0.08
CA VAL A 481 -40.28 -30.66 1.00
C VAL A 481 -40.72 -30.22 2.38
N ALA A 482 -41.71 -30.91 2.95
CA ALA A 482 -42.28 -30.62 4.25
C ALA A 482 -41.85 -31.69 5.26
N PHE A 483 -41.33 -31.26 6.41
CA PHE A 483 -41.06 -32.11 7.57
C PHE A 483 -42.11 -31.80 8.62
N ASP A 484 -43.00 -32.76 8.89
CA ASP A 484 -44.19 -32.55 9.74
C ASP A 484 -43.95 -32.75 11.24
N GLY A 485 -42.68 -32.67 11.67
CA GLY A 485 -42.28 -32.82 13.08
C GLY A 485 -42.38 -34.26 13.62
N GLY A 486 -42.81 -35.25 12.81
CA GLY A 486 -42.92 -36.67 13.18
C GLY A 486 -41.98 -37.60 12.39
N ASP A 487 -40.85 -37.09 11.91
CA ASP A 487 -39.86 -37.77 11.04
C ASP A 487 -40.37 -38.23 9.66
N ARG A 488 -41.52 -37.76 9.19
CA ARG A 488 -42.04 -38.05 7.84
C ARG A 488 -41.61 -37.01 6.82
N ILE A 489 -41.41 -37.45 5.57
CA ILE A 489 -40.93 -36.60 4.47
C ILE A 489 -41.93 -36.63 3.31
N GLY A 490 -42.59 -35.51 3.03
CA GLY A 490 -43.39 -35.31 1.81
C GLY A 490 -42.56 -34.70 0.69
N ILE A 491 -42.58 -35.28 -0.52
CA ILE A 491 -41.96 -34.70 -1.73
C ILE A 491 -43.06 -34.47 -2.76
N GLY A 492 -43.44 -33.19 -2.96
CA GLY A 492 -44.54 -32.81 -3.85
C GLY A 492 -45.93 -32.81 -3.19
N THR A 493 -46.00 -32.99 -1.87
CA THR A 493 -47.21 -32.88 -1.04
C THR A 493 -46.87 -32.21 0.29
N ASP A 494 -47.79 -31.42 0.84
CA ASP A 494 -47.67 -30.72 2.13
C ASP A 494 -48.45 -31.39 3.28
N ALA A 495 -49.12 -32.51 2.98
CA ALA A 495 -49.78 -33.38 3.95
C ALA A 495 -49.44 -34.85 3.62
N PRO A 496 -48.20 -35.31 3.93
CA PRO A 496 -47.81 -36.69 3.70
C PRO A 496 -48.76 -37.65 4.43
N ALA A 497 -49.17 -38.73 3.76
CA ALA A 497 -50.09 -39.71 4.35
C ALA A 497 -49.52 -40.24 5.68
N PRO A 498 -50.34 -40.32 6.75
CA PRO A 498 -49.85 -40.55 8.11
C PRO A 498 -49.20 -41.93 8.33
N ASP A 499 -49.40 -42.87 7.41
CA ASP A 499 -48.84 -44.22 7.40
C ASP A 499 -47.56 -44.33 6.55
N LEU A 500 -47.10 -43.26 5.92
CA LEU A 500 -45.91 -43.24 5.06
C LEU A 500 -44.79 -42.40 5.68
N ALA A 501 -43.60 -43.01 5.82
CA ALA A 501 -42.40 -42.29 6.23
C ALA A 501 -41.83 -41.39 5.11
N LEU A 502 -42.08 -41.74 3.84
CA LEU A 502 -41.71 -40.96 2.65
C LEU A 502 -42.86 -41.01 1.64
N ASP A 503 -43.53 -39.87 1.44
CA ASP A 503 -44.68 -39.73 0.54
C ASP A 503 -44.29 -38.84 -0.65
N VAL A 504 -44.02 -39.48 -1.80
CA VAL A 504 -43.53 -38.80 -3.01
C VAL A 504 -44.65 -38.71 -4.04
N HIS A 505 -45.20 -37.52 -4.22
CA HIS A 505 -46.06 -37.18 -5.35
C HIS A 505 -45.17 -36.90 -6.59
N GLY A 506 -44.58 -37.96 -7.18
CA GLY A 506 -43.57 -37.90 -8.26
C GLY A 506 -42.84 -39.25 -8.50
N GLY A 507 -41.73 -39.29 -9.27
CA GLY A 507 -40.98 -40.55 -9.61
C GLY A 507 -39.76 -40.88 -8.71
N ILE A 508 -39.33 -42.17 -8.66
CA ILE A 508 -38.32 -42.73 -7.71
C ILE A 508 -37.21 -43.55 -8.42
N GLY A 509 -35.91 -43.37 -8.09
CA GLY A 509 -34.75 -44.19 -8.57
C GLY A 509 -33.43 -44.00 -7.77
N CYS A 510 -32.46 -44.95 -7.83
CA CYS A 510 -31.15 -44.90 -7.13
C CYS A 510 -29.93 -45.32 -8.00
N SER A 511 -28.70 -44.99 -7.60
CA SER A 511 -27.45 -45.20 -8.37
C SER A 511 -26.55 -46.37 -7.90
N SER A 512 -26.92 -47.11 -6.86
CA SER A 512 -26.24 -48.37 -6.48
C SER A 512 -27.10 -49.28 -5.59
N GLY A 513 -27.10 -50.58 -5.87
CA GLY A 513 -28.00 -51.59 -5.27
C GLY A 513 -29.34 -51.68 -6.01
N PRO A 514 -30.08 -52.80 -5.94
CA PRO A 514 -31.34 -52.91 -6.66
C PRO A 514 -32.39 -51.94 -6.08
N ALA A 515 -32.79 -50.95 -6.89
CA ALA A 515 -34.00 -50.15 -6.67
C ALA A 515 -35.18 -50.73 -7.45
N PHE A 516 -36.37 -50.59 -6.87
CA PHE A 516 -37.62 -51.02 -7.50
C PHE A 516 -38.44 -49.79 -7.92
N VAL A 517 -38.93 -49.80 -9.16
CA VAL A 517 -39.88 -48.80 -9.68
C VAL A 517 -41.24 -49.47 -9.87
N ARG A 518 -42.25 -49.02 -9.11
CA ARG A 518 -43.64 -49.47 -9.28
C ARG A 518 -44.31 -48.67 -10.40
N LEU A 519 -44.51 -49.32 -11.55
CA LEU A 519 -45.17 -48.78 -12.76
C LEU A 519 -46.67 -49.07 -12.69
N ARG A 520 -47.55 -48.10 -12.99
CA ARG A 520 -49.00 -48.39 -13.15
C ARG A 520 -49.36 -48.53 -14.62
N GLY A 521 -49.88 -49.71 -14.99
CA GLY A 521 -50.26 -50.17 -16.35
C GLY A 521 -49.58 -51.48 -16.74
N SER A 522 -48.38 -51.70 -16.20
CA SER A 522 -47.70 -53.00 -16.12
C SER A 522 -47.57 -53.37 -14.65
N VAL A 523 -47.55 -54.65 -14.32
CA VAL A 523 -47.51 -55.12 -12.93
C VAL A 523 -46.25 -55.96 -12.75
N LEU A 524 -45.38 -55.58 -11.82
CA LEU A 524 -44.51 -56.53 -11.12
C LEU A 524 -45.27 -56.94 -9.84
N SER A 525 -45.92 -58.09 -9.90
CA SER A 525 -46.59 -58.69 -8.75
C SER A 525 -46.16 -60.14 -8.62
N ASP A 526 -45.84 -60.52 -7.41
CA ASP A 526 -46.10 -61.85 -6.91
C ASP A 526 -47.52 -61.82 -6.31
N GLY A 527 -48.41 -62.69 -6.76
CA GLY A 527 -49.81 -62.76 -6.30
C GLY A 527 -49.96 -63.37 -4.90
N ASN A 528 -48.88 -63.37 -4.10
CA ASN A 528 -48.69 -64.21 -2.92
C ASN A 528 -48.76 -65.72 -3.25
N ASP A 529 -48.37 -66.08 -4.48
CA ASP A 529 -48.28 -67.46 -4.99
C ASP A 529 -46.85 -67.88 -5.38
N GLY A 530 -45.88 -66.96 -5.31
CA GLY A 530 -44.45 -67.21 -5.51
C GLY A 530 -43.93 -67.03 -6.95
N ILE A 531 -44.73 -66.46 -7.87
CA ILE A 531 -44.34 -66.31 -9.30
C ILE A 531 -44.22 -64.83 -9.69
N LEU A 532 -43.03 -64.44 -10.15
CA LEU A 532 -42.79 -63.11 -10.72
C LEU A 532 -43.29 -63.04 -12.17
N ARG A 533 -44.37 -62.28 -12.40
CA ARG A 533 -44.93 -62.07 -13.75
C ARG A 533 -44.50 -60.70 -14.31
N ILE A 534 -44.02 -60.67 -15.57
CA ILE A 534 -43.77 -59.43 -16.34
C ILE A 534 -44.76 -59.38 -17.51
N ARG A 535 -45.78 -58.53 -17.40
CA ARG A 535 -46.84 -58.42 -18.41
C ARG A 535 -46.85 -57.04 -19.06
N SER A 536 -46.82 -57.02 -20.40
CA SER A 536 -47.18 -55.87 -21.22
C SER A 536 -48.16 -56.33 -22.31
N GLY A 537 -49.43 -55.92 -22.20
CA GLY A 537 -50.44 -55.85 -23.29
C GLY A 537 -50.80 -57.06 -24.18
N GLY A 538 -50.07 -58.19 -24.20
CA GLY A 538 -50.24 -59.31 -25.15
C GLY A 538 -49.55 -60.62 -24.73
N ALA A 539 -49.39 -61.58 -25.67
CA ALA A 539 -48.89 -62.94 -25.42
C ALA A 539 -47.47 -62.98 -24.82
N SER A 540 -47.32 -63.78 -23.76
CA SER A 540 -46.21 -63.75 -22.80
C SER A 540 -44.97 -64.51 -23.25
N VAL A 541 -43.79 -64.01 -22.88
CA VAL A 541 -42.63 -64.85 -22.60
C VAL A 541 -42.89 -65.51 -21.25
N ALA A 542 -43.08 -66.82 -21.23
CA ALA A 542 -43.36 -67.59 -20.02
C ALA A 542 -42.13 -68.42 -19.64
N PHE A 543 -41.66 -68.26 -18.40
CA PHE A 543 -40.74 -69.17 -17.73
C PHE A 543 -41.61 -70.11 -16.90
N ASP A 544 -41.65 -71.40 -17.24
CA ASP A 544 -42.63 -72.36 -16.67
C ASP A 544 -42.25 -72.88 -15.27
N GLY A 545 -41.24 -72.27 -14.63
CA GLY A 545 -40.73 -72.66 -13.33
C GLY A 545 -39.81 -73.88 -13.34
N GLY A 546 -39.58 -74.52 -14.50
CA GLY A 546 -38.60 -75.60 -14.70
C GLY A 546 -37.46 -75.18 -15.64
N ASP A 547 -37.14 -73.88 -15.66
CA ASP A 547 -36.19 -73.23 -16.58
C ASP A 547 -36.51 -73.40 -18.08
N ARG A 548 -37.75 -73.75 -18.44
CA ARG A 548 -38.18 -73.81 -19.84
C ARG A 548 -38.82 -72.50 -20.27
N VAL A 549 -38.52 -72.10 -21.50
CA VAL A 549 -38.98 -70.87 -22.13
C VAL A 549 -40.01 -71.23 -23.20
N GLY A 550 -41.25 -70.81 -23.01
CA GLY A 550 -42.31 -70.90 -24.00
C GLY A 550 -42.47 -69.59 -24.76
N ILE A 551 -42.41 -69.63 -26.09
CA ILE A 551 -42.74 -68.50 -26.98
C ILE A 551 -43.98 -68.89 -27.79
N GLY A 552 -45.09 -68.18 -27.57
CA GLY A 552 -46.38 -68.51 -28.20
C GLY A 552 -47.09 -69.73 -27.60
N THR A 553 -46.50 -70.38 -26.59
CA THR A 553 -47.08 -71.49 -25.83
C THR A 553 -46.91 -71.27 -24.33
N ALA A 554 -47.91 -71.67 -23.55
CA ALA A 554 -47.86 -71.66 -22.09
C ALA A 554 -47.44 -73.02 -21.49
N ALA A 555 -47.26 -74.05 -22.32
CA ALA A 555 -46.89 -75.40 -21.91
C ALA A 555 -45.74 -75.91 -22.81
N PRO A 556 -44.51 -75.40 -22.63
CA PRO A 556 -43.39 -75.78 -23.47
C PRO A 556 -43.07 -77.28 -23.30
N ALA A 557 -43.00 -78.02 -24.42
CA ALA A 557 -42.64 -79.44 -24.43
C ALA A 557 -41.12 -79.67 -24.39
N ALA A 558 -40.33 -78.63 -24.62
CA ALA A 558 -38.87 -78.61 -24.57
C ALA A 558 -38.36 -77.39 -23.80
N THR A 559 -37.06 -77.35 -23.46
CA THR A 559 -36.45 -76.22 -22.73
C THR A 559 -36.61 -74.88 -23.45
N LEU A 560 -36.61 -74.90 -24.77
CA LEU A 560 -37.10 -73.80 -25.60
C LEU A 560 -38.15 -74.38 -26.55
N ASP A 561 -39.39 -73.95 -26.41
CA ASP A 561 -40.49 -74.36 -27.28
C ASP A 561 -41.12 -73.13 -27.95
N VAL A 562 -41.08 -73.12 -29.27
CA VAL A 562 -41.59 -72.04 -30.11
C VAL A 562 -42.79 -72.59 -30.87
N ALA A 563 -43.99 -72.19 -30.48
CA ALA A 563 -45.20 -72.51 -31.20
C ALA A 563 -45.36 -71.56 -32.39
N GLY A 564 -44.67 -71.88 -33.49
CA GLY A 564 -44.66 -71.08 -34.73
C GLY A 564 -43.31 -71.12 -35.42
N ASP A 565 -42.95 -70.04 -36.11
CA ASP A 565 -41.68 -69.92 -36.81
C ASP A 565 -40.57 -69.44 -35.87
N ALA A 566 -39.41 -70.08 -35.94
CA ALA A 566 -38.18 -69.60 -35.32
C ALA A 566 -37.23 -69.09 -36.40
N GLN A 567 -36.95 -67.78 -36.41
CA GLN A 567 -36.00 -67.16 -37.34
C GLN A 567 -34.73 -66.75 -36.60
N PHE A 568 -33.58 -67.24 -37.07
CA PHE A 568 -32.26 -66.82 -36.62
C PHE A 568 -31.62 -65.97 -37.73
N SER A 569 -31.31 -64.70 -37.44
CA SER A 569 -30.69 -63.79 -38.41
C SER A 569 -29.17 -63.93 -38.51
N GLY A 570 -28.56 -64.68 -37.59
CA GLY A 570 -27.15 -65.06 -37.60
C GLY A 570 -26.97 -66.58 -37.53
N ASP A 571 -25.81 -67.04 -37.08
CA ASP A 571 -25.49 -68.46 -37.00
C ASP A 571 -26.28 -69.17 -35.89
N ALA A 572 -26.88 -70.32 -36.23
CA ALA A 572 -27.43 -71.26 -35.25
C ALA A 572 -26.44 -72.43 -35.06
N GLN A 573 -25.81 -72.52 -33.88
CA GLN A 573 -24.91 -73.62 -33.53
C GLN A 573 -25.65 -74.67 -32.71
N PHE A 574 -25.59 -75.93 -33.14
CA PHE A 574 -26.16 -77.07 -32.44
C PHE A 574 -25.02 -78.00 -32.01
N GLY A 575 -24.88 -78.25 -30.70
CA GLY A 575 -23.84 -79.13 -30.16
C GLY A 575 -24.17 -80.63 -30.23
N GLY A 576 -25.37 -80.99 -30.70
CA GLY A 576 -25.85 -82.37 -30.82
C GLY A 576 -26.57 -82.60 -32.15
N ASP A 577 -27.29 -83.73 -32.23
CA ASP A 577 -27.97 -84.14 -33.47
C ASP A 577 -29.14 -83.22 -33.83
N VAL A 578 -29.26 -82.89 -35.11
CA VAL A 578 -30.40 -82.13 -35.66
C VAL A 578 -31.34 -83.10 -36.36
N THR A 579 -32.57 -83.23 -35.85
CA THR A 579 -33.64 -84.02 -36.49
C THR A 579 -34.62 -83.08 -37.19
N VAL A 580 -34.79 -83.25 -38.50
CA VAL A 580 -35.76 -82.48 -39.31
C VAL A 580 -36.83 -83.44 -39.81
N ASN A 581 -38.08 -83.28 -39.35
CA ASN A 581 -39.22 -84.09 -39.80
C ASN A 581 -39.72 -83.70 -41.20
N GLY A 582 -39.31 -82.53 -41.70
CA GLY A 582 -39.64 -82.01 -43.03
C GLY A 582 -38.43 -81.94 -43.96
N ASN A 583 -38.48 -81.03 -44.94
CA ASN A 583 -37.40 -80.83 -45.89
C ASN A 583 -36.34 -79.88 -45.30
N LEU A 584 -35.06 -80.19 -45.52
CA LEU A 584 -33.95 -79.26 -45.30
C LEU A 584 -33.63 -78.52 -46.60
N TYR A 585 -33.89 -77.22 -46.65
CA TYR A 585 -33.50 -76.35 -47.76
C TYR A 585 -32.21 -75.60 -47.39
N SER A 586 -31.12 -75.88 -48.10
CA SER A 586 -29.85 -75.15 -47.95
C SER A 586 -29.50 -74.44 -49.25
N SER A 587 -29.16 -73.15 -49.16
CA SER A 587 -28.58 -72.38 -50.27
C SER A 587 -27.05 -72.50 -50.32
N GLY A 588 -26.41 -72.96 -49.24
CA GLY A 588 -24.96 -73.13 -49.13
C GLY A 588 -24.50 -74.59 -49.20
N PRO A 589 -23.18 -74.84 -49.41
CA PRO A 589 -22.63 -76.19 -49.45
C PRO A 589 -22.60 -76.83 -48.06
N PHE A 590 -22.72 -78.17 -48.02
CA PHE A 590 -22.45 -78.95 -46.82
C PHE A 590 -20.95 -79.28 -46.75
N TRP A 591 -20.27 -78.86 -45.68
CA TRP A 591 -18.81 -78.99 -45.51
C TRP A 591 -18.47 -79.99 -44.39
N PRO A 592 -18.48 -81.31 -44.66
CA PRO A 592 -18.05 -82.28 -43.66
C PRO A 592 -16.53 -82.14 -43.40
N PRO A 593 -16.07 -82.07 -42.14
CA PRO A 593 -14.64 -81.99 -41.84
C PRO A 593 -13.94 -83.29 -42.25
N SER A 594 -12.77 -83.16 -42.90
CA SER A 594 -12.08 -84.31 -43.53
C SER A 594 -10.55 -84.26 -43.40
N ASP A 595 -10.01 -83.39 -42.52
CA ASP A 595 -8.58 -83.21 -42.27
C ASP A 595 -7.93 -84.52 -41.80
N ALA A 596 -6.70 -84.80 -42.24
CA ALA A 596 -5.98 -86.03 -41.90
C ALA A 596 -5.80 -86.22 -40.38
N ARG A 597 -5.73 -85.14 -39.59
CA ARG A 597 -5.64 -85.19 -38.12
C ARG A 597 -6.91 -85.68 -37.44
N MET A 598 -8.05 -85.62 -38.14
CA MET A 598 -9.34 -86.07 -37.65
C MET A 598 -9.61 -87.55 -37.99
N LYS A 599 -8.67 -88.21 -38.66
CA LYS A 599 -8.81 -89.59 -39.13
C LYS A 599 -7.63 -90.42 -38.65
N GLU A 600 -7.91 -91.65 -38.25
CA GLU A 600 -6.89 -92.65 -37.92
C GLU A 600 -7.07 -93.89 -38.82
N ARG A 601 -6.03 -94.72 -38.93
CA ARG A 601 -6.06 -95.97 -39.73
C ARG A 601 -6.43 -95.75 -41.20
N ILE A 602 -5.83 -94.74 -41.83
CA ILE A 602 -6.01 -94.44 -43.26
C ILE A 602 -5.29 -95.50 -44.11
N ALA A 603 -6.05 -96.25 -44.92
CA ALA A 603 -5.54 -97.26 -45.85
C ALA A 603 -6.20 -97.11 -47.23
N PRO A 604 -5.55 -97.58 -48.32
CA PRO A 604 -6.17 -97.65 -49.64
C PRO A 604 -7.42 -98.54 -49.64
N ILE A 605 -8.38 -98.22 -50.51
CA ILE A 605 -9.56 -99.07 -50.71
C ILE A 605 -9.16 -100.19 -51.68
N GLU A 606 -9.17 -101.42 -51.19
CA GLU A 606 -8.85 -102.62 -51.98
C GLU A 606 -10.12 -103.23 -52.60
N ASP A 607 -10.00 -103.89 -53.76
CA ASP A 607 -11.13 -104.45 -54.55
C ASP A 607 -12.30 -103.47 -54.76
N ALA A 608 -11.98 -102.18 -54.93
CA ALA A 608 -12.96 -101.11 -55.05
C ALA A 608 -13.94 -101.34 -56.20
N LEU A 609 -13.44 -101.83 -57.36
CA LEU A 609 -14.29 -102.13 -58.51
C LEU A 609 -15.19 -103.35 -58.26
N GLY A 610 -14.64 -104.42 -57.65
CA GLY A 610 -15.40 -105.63 -57.35
C GLY A 610 -16.51 -105.39 -56.33
N ALA A 611 -16.27 -104.53 -55.34
CA ALA A 611 -17.26 -104.13 -54.36
C ALA A 611 -18.38 -103.27 -54.99
N LEU A 612 -18.03 -102.31 -55.86
CA LEU A 612 -19.00 -101.44 -56.52
C LEU A 612 -19.93 -102.20 -57.47
N LEU A 613 -19.42 -103.22 -58.19
CA LEU A 613 -20.22 -104.04 -59.10
C LEU A 613 -21.23 -104.96 -58.40
N LYS A 614 -21.14 -105.13 -57.07
CA LYS A 614 -22.15 -105.87 -56.27
C LYS A 614 -23.37 -105.02 -55.93
N LEU A 615 -23.28 -103.69 -56.06
CA LEU A 615 -24.39 -102.80 -55.75
C LEU A 615 -25.37 -102.69 -56.91
N ARG A 616 -26.66 -102.58 -56.58
CA ARG A 616 -27.75 -102.47 -57.56
C ARG A 616 -28.48 -101.15 -57.41
N GLY A 617 -28.45 -100.34 -58.47
CA GLY A 617 -29.33 -99.18 -58.60
C GLY A 617 -30.77 -99.62 -58.87
N VAL A 618 -31.73 -99.06 -58.15
CA VAL A 618 -33.17 -99.33 -58.30
C VAL A 618 -33.96 -98.04 -58.47
N HIS A 619 -35.09 -98.14 -59.17
CA HIS A 619 -36.14 -97.12 -59.09
C HIS A 619 -37.16 -97.54 -58.04
N TYR A 620 -37.61 -96.61 -57.21
CA TYR A 620 -38.63 -96.86 -56.20
C TYR A 620 -39.55 -95.66 -56.01
N VAL A 621 -40.72 -95.90 -55.43
CA VAL A 621 -41.65 -94.86 -54.97
C VAL A 621 -41.87 -95.09 -53.48
N TRP A 622 -41.79 -94.03 -52.68
CA TRP A 622 -42.06 -94.13 -51.25
C TRP A 622 -43.52 -94.47 -50.97
N ARG A 623 -43.76 -95.24 -49.89
CA ARG A 623 -45.14 -95.43 -49.41
C ARG A 623 -45.64 -94.12 -48.76
N PRO A 624 -46.91 -93.72 -48.95
CA PRO A 624 -47.41 -92.39 -48.54
C PRO A 624 -47.24 -92.05 -47.07
N GLN A 625 -47.22 -93.04 -46.18
CA GLN A 625 -47.03 -92.83 -44.74
C GLN A 625 -45.60 -92.41 -44.34
N PHE A 626 -44.60 -92.66 -45.19
CA PHE A 626 -43.20 -92.34 -44.90
C PHE A 626 -42.69 -91.13 -45.67
N HIS A 627 -43.32 -90.80 -46.80
CA HIS A 627 -42.93 -89.64 -47.60
C HIS A 627 -44.15 -89.15 -48.38
N LYS A 628 -44.35 -87.83 -48.41
CA LYS A 628 -45.51 -87.21 -49.06
C LYS A 628 -45.39 -87.15 -50.59
N ASP A 629 -44.18 -87.23 -51.14
CA ASP A 629 -43.93 -87.25 -52.59
C ASP A 629 -44.06 -88.66 -53.17
N ALA A 630 -44.93 -88.82 -54.16
CA ALA A 630 -45.22 -90.08 -54.85
C ALA A 630 -44.48 -90.24 -56.19
N ARG A 631 -43.56 -89.34 -56.54
CA ARG A 631 -42.78 -89.44 -57.79
C ARG A 631 -41.75 -90.60 -57.71
N PRO A 632 -41.48 -91.31 -58.82
CA PRO A 632 -40.38 -92.27 -58.90
C PRO A 632 -39.04 -91.61 -58.58
N GLN A 633 -38.31 -92.21 -57.64
CA GLN A 633 -36.96 -91.84 -57.26
C GLN A 633 -35.98 -92.94 -57.68
N VAL A 634 -34.72 -92.57 -57.88
CA VAL A 634 -33.62 -93.50 -58.13
C VAL A 634 -32.76 -93.56 -56.89
N GLY A 635 -32.36 -94.76 -56.49
CA GLY A 635 -31.43 -94.93 -55.39
C GLY A 635 -31.05 -96.40 -55.21
N MET A 636 -30.79 -96.78 -53.96
CA MET A 636 -30.41 -98.13 -53.56
C MET A 636 -31.30 -98.57 -52.40
N LEU A 637 -31.36 -99.87 -52.13
CA LEU A 637 -32.05 -100.42 -50.95
C LEU A 637 -31.05 -100.61 -49.83
N ALA A 638 -31.40 -100.14 -48.62
CA ALA A 638 -30.48 -100.18 -47.47
C ALA A 638 -30.06 -101.62 -47.15
N ASP A 639 -30.99 -102.58 -47.23
CA ASP A 639 -30.70 -104.00 -46.98
C ASP A 639 -29.69 -104.59 -47.96
N GLU A 640 -29.73 -104.19 -49.25
CA GLU A 640 -28.80 -104.67 -50.27
C GLU A 640 -27.42 -104.01 -50.10
N VAL A 641 -27.39 -102.71 -49.75
CA VAL A 641 -26.15 -101.99 -49.48
C VAL A 641 -25.46 -102.53 -48.23
N GLU A 642 -26.21 -102.82 -47.16
CA GLU A 642 -25.66 -103.33 -45.89
C GLU A 642 -24.89 -104.64 -46.06
N ALA A 643 -25.31 -105.51 -46.99
CA ALA A 643 -24.62 -106.76 -47.27
C ALA A 643 -23.23 -106.57 -47.90
N VAL A 644 -22.95 -105.42 -48.52
CA VAL A 644 -21.68 -105.09 -49.17
C VAL A 644 -20.88 -104.07 -48.35
N PHE A 645 -21.54 -103.01 -47.88
CA PHE A 645 -21.01 -101.91 -47.09
C PHE A 645 -21.88 -101.69 -45.83
N PRO A 646 -21.75 -102.55 -44.80
CA PRO A 646 -22.55 -102.43 -43.57
C PRO A 646 -22.35 -101.08 -42.87
N GLN A 647 -21.16 -100.48 -43.00
CA GLN A 647 -20.84 -99.17 -42.41
C GLN A 647 -21.61 -97.99 -43.04
N TRP A 648 -22.28 -98.18 -44.18
CA TRP A 648 -23.12 -97.15 -44.80
C TRP A 648 -24.55 -97.16 -44.30
N VAL A 649 -24.93 -98.17 -43.50
CA VAL A 649 -26.30 -98.39 -43.08
C VAL A 649 -26.38 -98.38 -41.57
N GLN A 650 -27.39 -97.68 -41.04
CA GLN A 650 -27.65 -97.61 -39.61
C GLN A 650 -29.15 -97.74 -39.35
N ALA A 651 -29.52 -98.49 -38.32
CA ALA A 651 -30.91 -98.50 -37.83
C ALA A 651 -31.18 -97.23 -37.03
N GLY A 652 -32.26 -96.51 -37.39
CA GLY A 652 -32.73 -95.36 -36.61
C GLY A 652 -33.41 -95.79 -35.30
N PRO A 653 -33.67 -94.84 -34.39
CA PRO A 653 -34.43 -95.10 -33.14
C PRO A 653 -35.86 -95.62 -33.38
N ASP A 654 -36.38 -95.41 -34.59
CA ASP A 654 -37.67 -95.87 -35.11
C ASP A 654 -37.63 -97.31 -35.65
N GLY A 655 -36.46 -97.95 -35.68
CA GLY A 655 -36.25 -99.31 -36.17
C GLY A 655 -36.09 -99.42 -37.68
N TYR A 656 -36.20 -98.32 -38.45
CA TYR A 656 -36.00 -98.33 -39.89
C TYR A 656 -34.52 -98.10 -40.25
N LYS A 657 -34.03 -98.83 -41.25
CA LYS A 657 -32.67 -98.65 -41.76
C LYS A 657 -32.57 -97.38 -42.59
N ARG A 658 -31.54 -96.59 -42.32
CA ARG A 658 -31.15 -95.39 -43.05
C ARG A 658 -29.79 -95.62 -43.67
N MET A 659 -29.53 -95.03 -44.83
CA MET A 659 -28.24 -95.17 -45.51
C MET A 659 -27.57 -93.82 -45.73
N SER A 660 -26.24 -93.81 -45.69
CA SER A 660 -25.39 -92.71 -46.14
C SER A 660 -24.38 -93.24 -47.14
N ALA A 661 -24.41 -92.71 -48.37
CA ALA A 661 -23.41 -93.02 -49.39
C ALA A 661 -22.14 -92.15 -49.27
N GLN A 662 -21.87 -91.60 -48.07
CA GLN A 662 -20.70 -90.76 -47.84
C GLN A 662 -19.41 -91.57 -48.05
N GLY A 663 -18.53 -91.07 -48.91
CA GLY A 663 -17.31 -91.78 -49.31
C GLY A 663 -17.47 -92.61 -50.59
N PHE A 664 -18.65 -92.66 -51.20
CA PHE A 664 -18.86 -93.28 -52.51
C PHE A 664 -17.94 -92.66 -53.57
N GLU A 665 -17.69 -91.36 -53.49
CA GLU A 665 -16.76 -90.64 -54.35
C GLU A 665 -15.33 -91.17 -54.25
N GLY A 666 -14.85 -91.49 -53.04
CA GLY A 666 -13.53 -92.09 -52.82
C GLY A 666 -13.47 -93.52 -53.36
N LEU A 667 -14.52 -94.31 -53.13
CA LEU A 667 -14.65 -95.65 -53.69
C LEU A 667 -14.64 -95.64 -55.22
N ALA A 668 -15.38 -94.72 -55.84
CA ALA A 668 -15.44 -94.58 -57.29
C ALA A 668 -14.08 -94.20 -57.88
N VAL A 669 -13.34 -93.29 -57.25
CA VAL A 669 -11.98 -92.92 -57.68
C VAL A 669 -11.04 -94.12 -57.69
N GLU A 670 -11.03 -94.92 -56.61
CA GLU A 670 -10.16 -96.11 -56.55
C GLU A 670 -10.63 -97.22 -57.49
N ALA A 671 -11.95 -97.38 -57.69
CA ALA A 671 -12.48 -98.32 -58.68
C ALA A 671 -12.06 -97.95 -60.11
N ILE A 672 -12.04 -96.65 -60.45
CA ILE A 672 -11.57 -96.16 -61.75
C ILE A 672 -10.05 -96.36 -61.89
N ARG A 673 -9.25 -96.07 -60.86
CA ARG A 673 -7.79 -96.34 -60.86
C ARG A 673 -7.48 -97.82 -60.98
N GLU A 674 -8.30 -98.67 -60.38
CA GLU A 674 -8.18 -100.11 -60.53
C GLU A 674 -8.52 -100.56 -61.96
N LEU A 675 -9.60 -100.02 -62.55
CA LEU A 675 -9.97 -100.27 -63.94
C LEU A 675 -8.85 -99.86 -64.91
N ASP A 676 -8.26 -98.68 -64.70
CA ASP A 676 -7.14 -98.16 -65.50
C ASP A 676 -5.90 -99.07 -65.39
N ARG A 677 -5.55 -99.53 -64.18
CA ARG A 677 -4.47 -100.51 -63.99
C ARG A 677 -4.74 -101.84 -64.70
N ARG A 678 -5.97 -102.35 -64.64
CA ARG A 678 -6.36 -103.57 -65.36
C ARG A 678 -6.28 -103.38 -66.87
N LEU A 679 -6.64 -102.20 -67.38
CA LEU A 679 -6.52 -101.83 -68.79
C LEU A 679 -5.05 -101.77 -69.23
N ALA A 680 -4.19 -101.05 -68.48
CA ALA A 680 -2.76 -100.97 -68.78
C ALA A 680 -2.06 -102.33 -68.71
N GLN A 681 -2.44 -103.20 -67.75
CA GLN A 681 -1.96 -104.59 -67.71
C GLN A 681 -2.39 -105.36 -68.96
N SER A 682 -3.65 -105.22 -69.38
CA SER A 682 -4.18 -105.84 -70.60
C SER A 682 -3.40 -105.41 -71.85
N GLU A 683 -3.07 -104.12 -71.99
CA GLU A 683 -2.28 -103.57 -73.09
C GLU A 683 -0.81 -104.05 -73.05
N ALA A 684 -0.17 -104.08 -71.88
CA ALA A 684 1.21 -104.56 -71.73
C ALA A 684 1.35 -106.06 -72.04
N LEU A 685 0.35 -106.86 -71.67
CA LEU A 685 0.25 -108.26 -72.09
C LEU A 685 0.18 -108.37 -73.61
N ALA A 686 -0.62 -107.53 -74.28
CA ALA A 686 -0.70 -107.51 -75.75
C ALA A 686 0.65 -107.17 -76.40
N ALA A 687 1.37 -106.15 -75.90
CA ALA A 687 2.69 -105.78 -76.41
C ALA A 687 3.77 -106.87 -76.17
N ARG A 688 3.69 -107.59 -75.06
CA ARG A 688 4.61 -108.71 -74.76
C ARG A 688 4.35 -109.91 -75.65
N VAL A 689 3.09 -110.19 -76.00
CA VAL A 689 2.73 -111.17 -77.02
C VAL A 689 3.39 -110.78 -78.36
N GLU A 690 3.28 -109.53 -78.77
CA GLU A 690 3.86 -109.03 -80.02
C GLU A 690 5.40 -109.09 -80.05
N ALA A 691 6.07 -108.75 -78.93
CA ALA A 691 7.53 -108.83 -78.82
C ALA A 691 8.05 -110.29 -78.82
N LEU A 692 7.31 -111.23 -78.21
CA LEU A 692 7.63 -112.65 -78.28
C LEU A 692 7.53 -113.16 -79.73
N GLU A 693 6.50 -112.75 -80.47
CA GLU A 693 6.37 -113.06 -81.90
C GLU A 693 7.53 -112.51 -82.75
N GLN A 694 8.10 -111.36 -82.39
CA GLN A 694 9.29 -110.81 -83.07
C GLN A 694 10.59 -111.52 -82.68
N ARG A 695 10.76 -111.90 -81.41
CA ARG A 695 11.93 -112.64 -80.92
C ARG A 695 12.03 -114.01 -81.58
N ILE A 696 10.90 -114.69 -81.77
CA ILE A 696 10.81 -115.93 -82.53
C ILE A 696 11.34 -115.71 -83.95
N ARG A 697 10.86 -114.67 -84.65
CA ARG A 697 11.32 -114.32 -86.01
C ARG A 697 12.81 -113.97 -86.09
N GLN A 698 13.40 -113.38 -85.05
CA GLN A 698 14.83 -113.03 -85.05
C GLN A 698 15.74 -114.22 -84.70
N LEU A 699 15.30 -115.15 -83.84
CA LEU A 699 16.03 -116.39 -83.57
C LEU A 699 16.11 -117.27 -84.83
N GLU A 700 15.11 -117.20 -85.69
CA GLU A 700 15.15 -117.84 -87.01
C GLU A 700 16.18 -117.18 -87.96
N ALA A 701 16.53 -115.90 -87.77
CA ALA A 701 17.43 -115.15 -88.65
C ALA A 701 18.90 -115.05 -88.17
N ALA A 702 19.18 -115.17 -86.86
CA ALA A 702 20.50 -114.95 -86.27
C ALA A 702 21.31 -116.25 -86.02
N ALA A 703 21.27 -117.19 -86.96
CA ALA A 703 22.28 -118.24 -87.04
C ALA A 703 23.41 -117.82 -88.02
N PRO A 704 24.51 -117.19 -87.57
CA PRO A 704 25.68 -116.94 -88.44
C PRO A 704 26.86 -117.87 -88.14
N ALA A 705 27.50 -118.31 -89.22
CA ALA A 705 28.80 -118.96 -89.25
C ALA A 705 29.92 -118.05 -88.70
N LYS A 706 30.82 -118.59 -87.86
CA LYS A 706 32.18 -118.05 -87.62
C LYS A 706 33.19 -119.16 -87.34
N THR A 707 34.10 -119.33 -88.29
CA THR A 707 35.45 -119.90 -88.19
C THR A 707 36.40 -118.89 -87.55
N ALA A 708 37.36 -119.35 -86.72
CA ALA A 708 38.82 -119.12 -86.88
C ALA A 708 39.61 -119.01 -85.54
N ARG A 709 40.58 -119.92 -85.35
CA ARG A 709 41.93 -119.59 -84.81
C ARG A 709 42.94 -120.69 -85.16
N LYS A 710 44.01 -120.33 -85.88
CA LYS A 710 45.30 -121.05 -85.92
C LYS A 710 46.27 -120.33 -84.98
N THR A 711 47.04 -121.10 -84.21
CA THR A 711 48.27 -120.72 -83.52
C THR A 711 49.37 -121.70 -83.97
N LYS A 712 50.59 -121.21 -84.22
CA LYS A 712 51.85 -121.95 -84.45
C LYS A 712 52.89 -121.31 -83.49
N PRO A 713 54.06 -121.90 -83.11
CA PRO A 713 54.64 -123.23 -83.39
C PRO A 713 55.27 -123.95 -82.14
N ARG A 714 55.71 -125.22 -82.30
CA ARG A 714 56.82 -125.86 -81.54
C ARG A 714 57.51 -126.88 -82.46
N SER A 715 58.84 -126.86 -82.45
CA SER A 715 59.75 -127.84 -83.08
C SER A 715 60.14 -128.93 -82.07
N THR A 716 59.93 -130.19 -82.44
CA THR A 716 60.92 -131.27 -82.64
C THR A 716 60.20 -132.37 -83.39
#